data_AF-A0A7X7RW14-F1
#
_entry.id   AF-A0A7X7RW14-F1
#
_cell.length_a   1.000
_cell.length_b   1.000
_cell.length_c   1.000
_cell.angle_alpha   90.00
_cell.angle_beta   90.00
_cell.angle_gamma   90.00
#
_symmetry.space_group_name_H-M   'P 1'
#
loop_
_entity.id
_entity.type
_entity.pdbx_description
1 polymer ?
#
loop_
_entity_poly.entity_id
_entity_poly.type
_entity_poly.pdbx_seq_one_letter_code
_entity_poly.pdbx_strand_id
1 'polypeptide(L)'
;MRIKKTIFFLGIIFLFLLKGVLVAGDVPSLVGHWDFESSLNLADATGNFTNGTVVGGVSWNAGEGAASFDGTGYIRLTCPSNVDLTDGCIIEARVYFPPDDPWAKTVFGGFFGNVGYSLSGQYFAYNPLGGWVALNCYTIPGGQWIILKGERQGGKLKIYVDGVEQQSMDDPGYTPNLADNRVYIGNCPGIDWCMQGYIKWVKLYTFQDLPDKANLTISAHKGGSIVLPSEGTGTYEYDLGTVVDIQAAAADKYHFKEWKGDTGKIDDPYNASTTIRMDGSYTIYATFESDTPMSESLIGWWDFTTSIDVVDKMGYFPQGTCSSGVSWNAGMQAASFNGTSGYMQIIPPEELDLTDGCAIEARVYITPDHWTKAIFGGYFGAIGYHLNGQYFGYTKGPWTTLSYTLPSNQWVTVKAVRNAGQLKIYINDQLLEEMDDPDPPPHNPIVDRKIYIGDFPGFDWFFQGYIQWVKLYTFGEKTRDEWIEDLEAVYIPTNPATMGNVSNNPGMLLNEVPIPGSTGYFGYLFTEYGFWQWPDVSSHETHLNKLTLAGVNIQQAEAWIDLDVPGGKVQMHMADEQISAILERNPETKFLLRVGFRAGDAFASRHPTEVVKFNDGTTGGHWNNPAQAYLTDPNTPRYSLASHVWERQAAQGLVDLAKVLSTKSYKDSVIGIIIGAGTCGQWLWWGDFNYETYCIDFSDIMLQRYKEYAEEKYVTVSALRAAWNNASVTFDTITIPTLAERGVDVPNSVSEFPPVSYQQGQFGYFRNPGVGNNQRVVDYYISMSRELSRRMIYLCRTFKTATDNKMLTGAFYGPTGIIGYKMEGQSYFDEVLASEWIDFWADPWAYQGRWEGEPLYVNAPMGSLLLHNKTYLIEADLRTSELGYRDLGSSLDEWGDLMMFRKSFIRSVTNGAYSYWFEMQFDGWFENDTIFQGIAEASEISTLAMSLDRTRNTEIAVIYDGASLLYASDWLDYIALVRQTIQGLG
;
A
#
# COMPACT_ATOMS: atom_id res chain seq x y z
N MET A 1 -30.62 30.64 15.65
CA MET A 1 -30.57 30.96 14.21
C MET A 1 -29.09 30.85 13.80
N ARG A 2 -28.42 29.69 13.86
CA ARG A 2 -28.59 28.39 13.18
C ARG A 2 -28.67 28.49 11.65
N ILE A 3 -27.55 28.11 11.04
CA ILE A 3 -27.37 27.49 9.71
C ILE A 3 -27.42 28.47 8.52
N LYS A 4 -26.42 28.29 7.65
CA LYS A 4 -26.27 28.74 6.26
C LYS A 4 -25.43 30.00 6.05
N LYS A 5 -24.12 29.79 5.82
CA LYS A 5 -23.37 30.39 4.70
C LYS A 5 -21.96 29.78 4.55
N THR A 6 -21.90 28.50 4.17
CA THR A 6 -20.74 27.87 3.52
C THR A 6 -21.24 26.82 2.52
N ILE A 7 -21.85 27.29 1.43
CA ILE A 7 -22.05 26.53 0.18
C ILE A 7 -21.78 27.54 -0.92
N PHE A 8 -20.50 27.74 -1.25
CA PHE A 8 -20.11 28.54 -2.41
C PHE A 8 -18.67 28.24 -2.83
N PHE A 9 -18.28 26.97 -2.95
CA PHE A 9 -17.13 26.53 -3.77
C PHE A 9 -17.12 25.00 -3.99
N LEU A 10 -18.29 24.42 -4.28
CA LEU A 10 -18.48 23.02 -4.68
C LEU A 10 -19.47 22.90 -5.86
N GLY A 11 -19.61 23.98 -6.64
CA GLY A 11 -20.66 24.16 -7.65
C GLY A 11 -20.18 24.23 -9.10
N ILE A 12 -19.07 23.56 -9.45
CA ILE A 12 -18.57 23.49 -10.85
C ILE A 12 -18.27 22.06 -11.35
N ILE A 13 -18.50 21.00 -10.55
CA ILE A 13 -18.45 19.61 -11.05
C ILE A 13 -19.80 18.88 -10.91
N PHE A 14 -20.82 19.52 -10.33
CA PHE A 14 -22.15 18.94 -10.14
C PHE A 14 -23.23 19.59 -11.04
N LEU A 15 -22.86 19.89 -12.29
CA LEU A 15 -23.76 20.51 -13.28
C LEU A 15 -23.64 19.86 -14.68
N PHE A 16 -23.39 18.55 -14.73
CA PHE A 16 -23.54 17.73 -15.93
C PHE A 16 -24.49 16.52 -15.79
N LEU A 17 -25.16 16.33 -14.64
CA LEU A 17 -25.99 15.14 -14.37
C LEU A 17 -27.50 15.38 -14.27
N LEU A 18 -28.01 16.48 -14.83
CA LEU A 18 -29.45 16.67 -15.03
C LEU A 18 -29.72 17.38 -16.37
N LYS A 19 -29.48 16.64 -17.46
CA LYS A 19 -30.13 16.87 -18.75
C LYS A 19 -30.64 15.54 -19.28
N GLY A 20 -31.97 15.43 -19.34
CA GLY A 20 -32.67 14.45 -20.15
C GLY A 20 -32.92 13.12 -19.46
N VAL A 21 -34.07 13.01 -18.79
CA VAL A 21 -34.95 11.87 -19.10
C VAL A 21 -35.33 12.04 -20.57
N LEU A 22 -34.45 11.59 -21.45
CA LEU A 22 -34.79 11.21 -22.80
C LEU A 22 -35.15 9.74 -22.68
N VAL A 23 -36.38 9.41 -23.06
CA VAL A 23 -36.78 8.05 -23.43
C VAL A 23 -35.62 7.45 -24.23
N ALA A 24 -35.14 6.27 -23.83
CA ALA A 24 -34.07 5.55 -24.52
C ALA A 24 -34.35 5.57 -26.02
N GLY A 25 -33.58 6.39 -26.73
CA GLY A 25 -33.49 6.36 -28.18
C GLY A 25 -32.14 5.72 -28.48
N ASP A 26 -32.18 4.62 -29.22
CA ASP A 26 -31.05 3.75 -29.52
C ASP A 26 -29.84 4.57 -29.96
N VAL A 27 -28.70 4.38 -29.28
CA VAL A 27 -27.44 5.03 -29.69
C VAL A 27 -26.92 4.30 -30.93
N PRO A 28 -26.77 4.97 -32.09
CA PRO A 28 -26.32 4.33 -33.31
C PRO A 28 -24.87 3.85 -33.20
N SER A 29 -24.61 2.59 -33.56
CA SER A 29 -23.28 1.99 -33.62
C SER A 29 -22.71 2.10 -35.03
N LEU A 30 -21.47 2.60 -35.16
CA LEU A 30 -20.79 2.72 -36.46
C LEU A 30 -20.36 1.32 -36.95
N VAL A 31 -20.91 0.89 -38.08
CA VAL A 31 -20.66 -0.45 -38.66
C VAL A 31 -19.92 -0.43 -39.98
N GLY A 32 -19.78 0.74 -40.62
CA GLY A 32 -18.95 0.89 -41.81
C GLY A 32 -18.43 2.32 -41.95
N HIS A 33 -17.15 2.47 -42.33
CA HIS A 33 -16.54 3.76 -42.59
C HIS A 33 -15.51 3.66 -43.72
N TRP A 34 -15.78 4.35 -44.83
CA TRP A 34 -14.86 4.46 -45.96
C TRP A 34 -14.36 5.89 -46.06
N ASP A 35 -13.04 6.08 -45.95
CA ASP A 35 -12.37 7.38 -45.94
C ASP A 35 -11.43 7.49 -47.15
N PHE A 36 -11.69 8.49 -47.99
CA PHE A 36 -10.99 8.77 -49.24
C PHE A 36 -10.16 10.06 -49.20
N GLU A 37 -10.02 10.70 -48.03
CA GLU A 37 -9.40 12.02 -47.94
C GLU A 37 -7.91 12.02 -48.30
N SER A 38 -7.23 10.88 -48.08
CA SER A 38 -5.79 10.72 -48.32
C SER A 38 -5.43 9.81 -49.49
N SER A 39 -6.33 8.90 -49.91
CA SER A 39 -6.15 7.98 -51.03
C SER A 39 -7.47 7.33 -51.42
N LEU A 40 -7.55 6.60 -52.55
CA LEU A 40 -8.70 5.73 -52.84
C LEU A 40 -8.59 4.43 -52.03
N ASN A 41 -8.68 4.54 -50.70
CA ASN A 41 -8.67 3.41 -49.79
C ASN A 41 -10.05 2.73 -49.82
N LEU A 42 -10.09 1.49 -50.32
CA LEU A 42 -11.33 0.73 -50.44
C LEU A 42 -11.63 -0.11 -49.19
N ALA A 43 -10.77 -0.06 -48.17
CA ALA A 43 -10.99 -0.75 -46.90
C ALA A 43 -11.99 0.01 -46.03
N ASP A 44 -12.82 -0.75 -45.32
CA ASP A 44 -13.65 -0.23 -44.24
C ASP A 44 -12.80 -0.09 -42.97
N ALA A 45 -12.73 1.11 -42.42
CA ALA A 45 -11.97 1.41 -41.21
C ALA A 45 -12.51 0.72 -39.94
N THR A 46 -13.77 0.26 -39.95
CA THR A 46 -14.34 -0.52 -38.85
C THR A 46 -13.99 -2.01 -38.92
N GLY A 47 -13.51 -2.49 -40.07
CA GLY A 47 -13.14 -3.89 -40.30
C GLY A 47 -14.31 -4.85 -40.50
N ASN A 48 -15.56 -4.35 -40.58
CA ASN A 48 -16.75 -5.19 -40.72
C ASN A 48 -16.99 -5.60 -42.18
N PHE A 49 -16.73 -4.71 -43.12
CA PHE A 49 -16.89 -4.96 -44.56
C PHE A 49 -15.58 -5.44 -45.19
N THR A 50 -15.69 -6.32 -46.19
CA THR A 50 -14.53 -6.67 -47.03
C THR A 50 -14.11 -5.49 -47.91
N ASN A 51 -12.83 -5.46 -48.31
CA ASN A 51 -12.31 -4.40 -49.17
C ASN A 51 -13.15 -4.27 -50.45
N GLY A 52 -13.56 -3.03 -50.75
CA GLY A 52 -14.34 -2.72 -51.93
C GLY A 52 -13.58 -2.95 -53.23
N THR A 53 -14.31 -3.09 -54.33
CA THR A 53 -13.77 -3.20 -55.69
C THR A 53 -14.33 -2.10 -56.57
N VAL A 54 -13.47 -1.33 -57.23
CA VAL A 54 -13.87 -0.32 -58.23
C VAL A 54 -14.44 -1.01 -59.47
N VAL A 55 -15.58 -0.50 -59.95
CA VAL A 55 -16.22 -0.90 -61.20
C VAL A 55 -16.49 0.36 -62.02
N GLY A 56 -15.87 0.52 -63.19
CA GLY A 56 -16.05 1.69 -64.05
C GLY A 56 -15.23 2.91 -63.60
N GLY A 57 -15.70 4.12 -63.94
CA GLY A 57 -14.98 5.38 -63.74
C GLY A 57 -14.98 5.92 -62.31
N VAL A 58 -14.23 5.26 -61.42
CA VAL A 58 -13.87 5.78 -60.09
C VAL A 58 -12.35 5.93 -60.00
N SER A 59 -11.88 7.10 -59.57
CA SER A 59 -10.44 7.36 -59.38
C SER A 59 -10.20 8.29 -58.19
N TRP A 60 -8.99 8.31 -57.65
CA TRP A 60 -8.63 9.29 -56.62
C TRP A 60 -8.28 10.64 -57.26
N ASN A 61 -8.85 11.73 -56.76
CA ASN A 61 -8.46 13.08 -57.15
C ASN A 61 -7.67 13.77 -56.03
N ALA A 62 -6.38 14.00 -56.28
CA ALA A 62 -5.47 14.62 -55.31
C ALA A 62 -5.80 16.09 -55.01
N GLY A 63 -6.35 16.83 -55.97
CA GLY A 63 -6.68 18.24 -55.80
C GLY A 63 -7.86 18.47 -54.85
N GLU A 64 -8.83 17.55 -54.89
CA GLU A 64 -10.00 17.59 -54.01
C GLU A 64 -9.80 16.78 -52.71
N GLY A 65 -8.79 15.89 -52.68
CA GLY A 65 -8.58 14.94 -51.59
C GLY A 65 -9.82 14.06 -51.41
N ALA A 66 -10.26 13.39 -52.47
CA ALA A 66 -11.52 12.66 -52.51
C ALA A 66 -11.56 11.58 -53.61
N ALA A 67 -12.47 10.62 -53.47
CA ALA A 67 -12.84 9.72 -54.56
C ALA A 67 -13.69 10.47 -55.60
N SER A 68 -13.26 10.44 -56.86
CA SER A 68 -13.93 11.05 -58.01
C SER A 68 -14.73 10.01 -58.78
N PHE A 69 -16.01 10.32 -59.03
CA PHE A 69 -16.94 9.49 -59.78
C PHE A 69 -17.37 10.23 -61.05
N ASP A 70 -17.24 9.58 -62.21
CA ASP A 70 -17.47 10.20 -63.53
C ASP A 70 -18.91 10.07 -64.05
N GLY A 71 -19.83 9.55 -63.25
CA GLY A 71 -21.20 9.25 -63.66
C GLY A 71 -21.39 7.86 -64.27
N THR A 72 -20.35 7.05 -64.40
CA THR A 72 -20.41 5.67 -64.93
C THR A 72 -19.88 4.62 -63.95
N GLY A 73 -18.97 4.99 -63.04
CA GLY A 73 -18.35 4.08 -62.07
C GLY A 73 -18.98 4.06 -60.68
N TYR A 74 -18.69 3.00 -59.92
CA TYR A 74 -19.02 2.84 -58.50
C TYR A 74 -18.03 1.91 -57.79
N ILE A 75 -18.06 1.91 -56.46
CA ILE A 75 -17.31 0.96 -55.62
C ILE A 75 -18.28 -0.11 -55.14
N ARG A 76 -18.00 -1.36 -55.45
CA ARG A 76 -18.78 -2.52 -55.00
C ARG A 76 -18.24 -3.07 -53.70
N LEU A 77 -19.14 -3.24 -52.74
CA LEU A 77 -18.91 -3.79 -51.42
C LEU A 77 -19.65 -5.13 -51.29
N THR A 78 -19.25 -5.94 -50.30
CA THR A 78 -20.01 -7.14 -49.90
C THR A 78 -20.58 -6.91 -48.51
N CYS A 79 -21.90 -6.99 -48.34
CA CYS A 79 -22.49 -6.94 -47.02
C CYS A 79 -22.15 -8.22 -46.24
N PRO A 80 -21.54 -8.12 -45.05
CA PRO A 80 -21.35 -9.28 -44.19
C PRO A 80 -22.69 -9.67 -43.53
N SER A 81 -22.85 -10.94 -43.17
CA SER A 81 -24.11 -11.46 -42.62
C SER A 81 -24.43 -10.99 -41.19
N ASN A 82 -23.48 -10.33 -40.52
CA ASN A 82 -23.61 -9.82 -39.15
C ASN A 82 -24.05 -8.34 -39.10
N VAL A 83 -24.18 -7.65 -40.24
CA VAL A 83 -24.72 -6.29 -40.30
C VAL A 83 -26.21 -6.38 -40.60
N ASP A 84 -27.03 -6.14 -39.58
CA ASP A 84 -28.49 -6.03 -39.68
C ASP A 84 -28.89 -4.54 -39.65
N LEU A 85 -29.73 -4.11 -40.60
CA LEU A 85 -30.25 -2.75 -40.72
C LEU A 85 -31.79 -2.74 -40.79
N THR A 86 -32.45 -3.81 -40.35
CA THR A 86 -33.91 -3.95 -40.39
C THR A 86 -34.61 -2.96 -39.48
N ASP A 87 -34.05 -2.70 -38.30
CA ASP A 87 -34.60 -1.79 -37.28
C ASP A 87 -34.24 -0.31 -37.49
N GLY A 88 -33.45 -0.02 -38.53
CA GLY A 88 -33.12 1.33 -38.93
C GLY A 88 -31.66 1.47 -39.35
N CYS A 89 -31.32 2.63 -39.91
CA CYS A 89 -29.93 2.96 -40.21
C CYS A 89 -29.69 4.47 -40.25
N ILE A 90 -28.43 4.84 -40.13
CA ILE A 90 -27.95 6.17 -40.52
C ILE A 90 -26.90 5.98 -41.61
N ILE A 91 -27.08 6.66 -42.73
CA ILE A 91 -26.08 6.78 -43.79
C ILE A 91 -25.67 8.25 -43.86
N GLU A 92 -24.39 8.53 -43.66
CA GLU A 92 -23.85 9.88 -43.67
C GLU A 92 -22.64 9.95 -44.60
N ALA A 93 -22.56 10.98 -45.43
CA ALA A 93 -21.44 11.14 -46.36
C ALA A 93 -21.08 12.60 -46.57
N ARG A 94 -19.77 12.87 -46.73
CA ARG A 94 -19.28 14.17 -47.17
C ARG A 94 -19.06 14.16 -48.68
N VAL A 95 -19.90 14.91 -49.39
CA VAL A 95 -20.04 14.82 -50.85
C VAL A 95 -20.01 16.20 -51.51
N TYR A 96 -19.59 16.22 -52.78
CA TYR A 96 -19.64 17.38 -53.66
C TYR A 96 -20.37 16.98 -54.95
N PHE A 97 -21.47 17.66 -55.23
CA PHE A 97 -22.21 17.51 -56.48
C PHE A 97 -21.85 18.63 -57.47
N PRO A 98 -21.71 18.32 -58.78
CA PRO A 98 -21.52 19.34 -59.80
C PRO A 98 -22.64 20.40 -59.81
N PRO A 99 -22.32 21.67 -60.07
CA PRO A 99 -23.32 22.75 -60.06
C PRO A 99 -24.34 22.66 -61.21
N ASP A 100 -24.00 21.96 -62.29
CA ASP A 100 -24.82 21.73 -63.48
C ASP A 100 -25.76 20.53 -63.36
N ASP A 101 -25.53 19.63 -62.40
CA ASP A 101 -26.42 18.50 -62.08
C ASP A 101 -26.39 18.15 -60.58
N PRO A 102 -26.92 19.04 -59.70
CA PRO A 102 -26.91 18.83 -58.25
C PRO A 102 -27.80 17.66 -57.78
N TRP A 103 -28.57 17.06 -58.68
CA TRP A 103 -29.47 15.94 -58.41
C TRP A 103 -28.91 14.60 -58.93
N ALA A 104 -27.75 14.61 -59.60
CA ALA A 104 -27.16 13.42 -60.20
C ALA A 104 -26.50 12.46 -59.18
N LYS A 105 -27.33 11.46 -58.84
CA LYS A 105 -26.96 10.04 -58.67
C LYS A 105 -26.47 9.61 -57.28
N THR A 106 -26.57 8.30 -57.02
CA THR A 106 -26.58 7.70 -55.68
C THR A 106 -25.22 7.80 -54.98
N VAL A 107 -25.19 8.33 -53.76
CA VAL A 107 -23.99 8.42 -52.91
C VAL A 107 -23.67 7.07 -52.29
N PHE A 108 -24.68 6.42 -51.71
CA PHE A 108 -24.56 5.10 -51.11
C PHE A 108 -25.87 4.35 -51.30
N GLY A 109 -25.79 3.12 -51.78
CA GLY A 109 -26.98 2.32 -51.99
C GLY A 109 -26.69 0.84 -51.93
N GLY A 110 -27.62 0.07 -51.39
CA GLY A 110 -27.42 -1.36 -51.25
C GLY A 110 -28.56 -2.10 -50.58
N PHE A 111 -28.60 -3.41 -50.79
CA PHE A 111 -29.41 -4.35 -50.04
C PHE A 111 -28.57 -4.99 -48.93
N PHE A 112 -29.15 -5.02 -47.73
CA PHE A 112 -28.60 -5.57 -46.49
C PHE A 112 -29.57 -6.65 -46.02
N GLY A 113 -29.40 -7.88 -46.50
CA GLY A 113 -30.35 -8.95 -46.30
C GLY A 113 -31.67 -8.66 -47.02
N ASN A 114 -32.72 -8.34 -46.26
CA ASN A 114 -34.07 -8.21 -46.81
C ASN A 114 -34.49 -6.73 -47.04
N VAL A 115 -33.62 -5.76 -46.74
CA VAL A 115 -33.88 -4.32 -46.86
C VAL A 115 -32.88 -3.64 -47.80
N GLY A 116 -33.38 -2.78 -48.69
CA GLY A 116 -32.60 -1.87 -49.52
C GLY A 116 -32.62 -0.43 -49.00
N TYR A 117 -31.48 0.25 -49.08
CA TYR A 117 -31.34 1.68 -48.82
C TYR A 117 -30.70 2.38 -50.01
N SER A 118 -31.07 3.64 -50.25
CA SER A 118 -30.45 4.51 -51.26
C SER A 118 -30.42 5.95 -50.74
N LEU A 119 -29.21 6.47 -50.53
CA LEU A 119 -28.95 7.89 -50.26
C LEU A 119 -28.43 8.54 -51.53
N SER A 120 -29.11 9.56 -52.01
CA SER A 120 -28.77 10.28 -53.24
C SER A 120 -28.89 11.79 -53.08
N GLY A 121 -28.40 12.55 -54.07
CA GLY A 121 -28.60 13.99 -54.16
C GLY A 121 -30.06 14.44 -54.38
N GLN A 122 -31.03 13.52 -54.42
CA GLN A 122 -32.45 13.84 -54.64
C GLN A 122 -33.36 13.28 -53.55
N TYR A 123 -33.00 12.18 -52.91
CA TYR A 123 -33.83 11.51 -51.92
C TYR A 123 -33.00 10.63 -50.99
N PHE A 124 -33.57 10.36 -49.82
CA PHE A 124 -33.26 9.18 -49.04
C PHE A 124 -34.41 8.19 -49.19
N ALA A 125 -34.11 6.99 -49.65
CA ALA A 125 -35.11 5.97 -49.93
C ALA A 125 -34.78 4.63 -49.30
N TYR A 126 -35.84 3.89 -49.04
CA TYR A 126 -35.81 2.57 -48.44
C TYR A 126 -36.71 1.64 -49.27
N ASN A 127 -36.27 0.40 -49.47
CA ASN A 127 -36.98 -0.61 -50.25
C ASN A 127 -37.04 -1.96 -49.52
N PRO A 128 -38.22 -2.40 -49.07
CA PRO A 128 -38.43 -3.70 -48.47
C PRO A 128 -38.49 -4.88 -49.46
N LEU A 129 -37.97 -4.71 -50.68
CA LEU A 129 -38.15 -5.60 -51.85
C LEU A 129 -39.62 -5.75 -52.31
N GLY A 130 -40.44 -4.73 -52.03
CA GLY A 130 -41.86 -4.62 -52.44
C GLY A 130 -42.27 -3.24 -52.99
N GLY A 131 -41.33 -2.29 -53.12
CA GLY A 131 -41.54 -0.94 -53.67
C GLY A 131 -40.72 0.12 -52.93
N TRP A 132 -40.10 1.06 -53.64
CA TRP A 132 -39.30 2.13 -53.03
C TRP A 132 -40.20 3.17 -52.36
N VAL A 133 -39.94 3.45 -51.08
CA VAL A 133 -40.44 4.62 -50.36
C VAL A 133 -39.32 5.64 -50.34
N ALA A 134 -39.55 6.80 -50.96
CA ALA A 134 -38.53 7.84 -51.12
C ALA A 134 -38.97 9.14 -50.45
N LEU A 135 -38.10 9.67 -49.59
CA LEU A 135 -38.19 11.00 -49.02
C LEU A 135 -37.35 11.95 -49.88
N ASN A 136 -38.02 12.73 -50.73
CA ASN A 136 -37.36 13.69 -51.60
C ASN A 136 -36.78 14.86 -50.81
N CYS A 137 -35.62 15.35 -51.24
CA CYS A 137 -34.99 16.58 -50.77
C CYS A 137 -34.79 17.51 -51.97
N TYR A 138 -35.44 18.67 -51.94
CA TYR A 138 -35.47 19.60 -53.09
C TYR A 138 -34.41 20.71 -53.01
N THR A 139 -33.61 20.76 -51.92
CA THR A 139 -32.73 21.90 -51.61
C THR A 139 -31.30 21.42 -51.33
N ILE A 140 -30.67 20.77 -52.31
CA ILE A 140 -29.26 20.38 -52.25
C ILE A 140 -28.43 21.39 -53.07
N PRO A 141 -27.45 22.07 -52.45
CA PRO A 141 -26.62 23.04 -53.15
C PRO A 141 -25.52 22.35 -53.96
N GLY A 142 -25.52 22.55 -55.28
CA GLY A 142 -24.43 22.12 -56.16
C GLY A 142 -23.25 23.08 -56.14
N GLY A 143 -22.06 22.58 -56.47
CA GLY A 143 -20.84 23.39 -56.55
C GLY A 143 -20.16 23.67 -55.20
N GLN A 144 -20.57 22.98 -54.13
CA GLN A 144 -19.93 23.06 -52.82
C GLN A 144 -19.93 21.69 -52.10
N TRP A 145 -19.05 21.57 -51.11
CA TRP A 145 -19.00 20.40 -50.22
C TRP A 145 -20.12 20.47 -49.18
N ILE A 146 -20.85 19.38 -49.01
CA ILE A 146 -21.89 19.23 -48.00
C ILE A 146 -21.75 17.91 -47.25
N ILE A 147 -22.35 17.84 -46.06
CA ILE A 147 -22.65 16.59 -45.36
C ILE A 147 -24.09 16.21 -45.65
N LEU A 148 -24.29 15.09 -46.33
CA LEU A 148 -25.60 14.53 -46.62
C LEU A 148 -25.85 13.36 -45.67
N LYS A 149 -26.96 13.38 -44.94
CA LYS A 149 -27.32 12.32 -43.97
C LYS A 149 -28.76 11.85 -44.20
N GLY A 150 -28.94 10.55 -44.40
CA GLY A 150 -30.24 9.86 -44.34
C GLY A 150 -30.38 9.10 -43.03
N GLU A 151 -31.54 9.19 -42.38
CA GLU A 151 -31.83 8.53 -41.10
C GLU A 151 -33.19 7.83 -41.17
N ARG A 152 -33.23 6.54 -40.84
CA ARG A 152 -34.45 5.76 -40.62
C ARG A 152 -34.41 5.24 -39.18
N GLN A 153 -35.19 5.83 -38.27
CA GLN A 153 -35.27 5.43 -36.86
C GLN A 153 -36.60 5.87 -36.26
N GLY A 154 -37.11 5.13 -35.26
CA GLY A 154 -38.26 5.54 -34.45
C GLY A 154 -39.55 5.70 -35.26
N GLY A 155 -39.72 4.88 -36.30
CA GLY A 155 -40.85 4.95 -37.23
C GLY A 155 -40.84 6.19 -38.13
N LYS A 156 -39.68 6.83 -38.35
CA LYS A 156 -39.53 7.99 -39.24
C LYS A 156 -38.39 7.81 -40.23
N LEU A 157 -38.57 8.41 -41.41
CA LEU A 157 -37.53 8.63 -42.40
C LEU A 157 -37.20 10.12 -42.45
N LYS A 158 -35.92 10.48 -42.40
CA LYS A 158 -35.45 11.88 -42.41
C LYS A 158 -34.23 12.05 -43.30
N ILE A 159 -34.05 13.25 -43.85
CA ILE A 159 -32.89 13.63 -44.63
C ILE A 159 -32.37 15.00 -44.20
N TYR A 160 -31.06 15.11 -44.04
CA TYR A 160 -30.36 16.30 -43.56
C TYR A 160 -29.28 16.72 -44.56
N VAL A 161 -29.07 18.03 -44.67
CA VAL A 161 -27.95 18.65 -45.37
C VAL A 161 -27.24 19.59 -44.40
N ASP A 162 -25.94 19.37 -44.18
CA ASP A 162 -25.11 20.10 -43.22
C ASP A 162 -25.73 20.18 -41.81
N GLY A 163 -26.33 19.07 -41.37
CA GLY A 163 -27.00 18.96 -40.07
C GLY A 163 -28.40 19.59 -39.98
N VAL A 164 -28.87 20.24 -41.05
CA VAL A 164 -30.22 20.83 -41.10
C VAL A 164 -31.20 19.84 -41.73
N GLU A 165 -32.27 19.50 -41.01
CA GLU A 165 -33.36 18.64 -41.53
C GLU A 165 -34.02 19.32 -42.73
N GLN A 166 -33.97 18.64 -43.88
CA GLN A 166 -34.59 19.12 -45.11
C GLN A 166 -36.03 18.62 -45.23
N GLN A 167 -36.26 17.35 -44.88
CA GLN A 167 -37.58 16.74 -44.89
C GLN A 167 -37.65 15.56 -43.91
N SER A 168 -38.86 15.22 -43.50
CA SER A 168 -39.17 14.01 -42.74
C SER A 168 -40.55 13.45 -43.15
N MET A 169 -40.72 12.14 -42.97
CA MET A 169 -42.00 11.44 -43.14
C MET A 169 -42.10 10.28 -42.15
N ASP A 170 -43.33 9.86 -41.85
CA ASP A 170 -43.56 8.64 -41.09
C ASP A 170 -43.17 7.41 -41.93
N ASP A 171 -42.53 6.43 -41.30
CA ASP A 171 -42.16 5.17 -41.91
C ASP A 171 -43.38 4.25 -41.98
N PRO A 172 -43.86 3.86 -43.17
CA PRO A 172 -45.04 3.02 -43.32
C PRO A 172 -44.85 1.57 -42.81
N GLY A 173 -43.67 1.19 -42.34
CA GLY A 173 -43.40 -0.13 -41.76
C GLY A 173 -43.06 -1.18 -42.81
N TYR A 174 -42.62 -2.35 -42.34
CA TYR A 174 -41.96 -3.37 -43.16
C TYR A 174 -42.49 -4.79 -42.94
N THR A 175 -42.51 -5.61 -43.99
CA THR A 175 -42.58 -7.08 -43.88
C THR A 175 -41.51 -7.71 -44.80
N PRO A 176 -40.58 -8.55 -44.28
CA PRO A 176 -39.47 -9.09 -45.08
C PRO A 176 -39.85 -10.11 -46.13
N ASN A 177 -39.23 -10.05 -47.32
CA ASN A 177 -39.18 -11.18 -48.25
C ASN A 177 -37.97 -11.11 -49.21
N LEU A 178 -37.21 -12.21 -49.27
CA LEU A 178 -36.00 -12.48 -50.09
C LEU A 178 -34.70 -11.75 -49.68
N ALA A 179 -33.56 -12.47 -49.72
CA ALA A 179 -32.25 -11.98 -49.31
C ALA A 179 -31.39 -11.50 -50.49
N ASP A 180 -30.92 -10.25 -50.42
CA ASP A 180 -29.96 -9.61 -51.34
C ASP A 180 -28.92 -8.81 -50.52
N ASN A 181 -27.63 -8.94 -50.84
CA ASN A 181 -26.52 -8.38 -50.06
C ASN A 181 -25.61 -7.46 -50.89
N ARG A 182 -26.13 -6.92 -52.01
CA ARG A 182 -25.38 -6.04 -52.91
C ARG A 182 -25.31 -4.62 -52.36
N VAL A 183 -24.11 -4.14 -52.02
CA VAL A 183 -23.89 -2.79 -51.48
C VAL A 183 -22.87 -2.03 -52.33
N TYR A 184 -23.10 -0.73 -52.54
CA TYR A 184 -22.23 0.12 -53.34
C TYR A 184 -22.08 1.53 -52.74
N ILE A 185 -20.89 2.10 -52.93
CA ILE A 185 -20.66 3.54 -52.86
C ILE A 185 -20.70 4.08 -54.30
N GLY A 186 -21.51 5.09 -54.54
CA GLY A 186 -21.67 5.67 -55.86
C GLY A 186 -22.73 4.99 -56.76
N ASN A 187 -23.53 4.02 -56.27
CA ASN A 187 -24.63 3.39 -57.02
C ASN A 187 -25.66 2.72 -56.08
N CYS A 188 -26.83 2.32 -56.59
CA CYS A 188 -27.81 1.45 -55.92
C CYS A 188 -28.23 0.32 -56.87
N PRO A 189 -28.27 -0.96 -56.42
CA PRO A 189 -28.73 -2.05 -57.26
C PRO A 189 -30.19 -1.84 -57.70
N GLY A 190 -30.46 -1.96 -59.00
CA GLY A 190 -31.81 -1.84 -59.57
C GLY A 190 -32.26 -0.43 -59.99
N ILE A 191 -31.45 0.61 -59.74
CA ILE A 191 -31.72 2.00 -60.18
C ILE A 191 -30.66 2.48 -61.20
N ASP A 192 -29.50 1.83 -61.31
CA ASP A 192 -28.41 2.09 -62.29
C ASP A 192 -28.05 3.59 -62.47
N TRP A 193 -28.08 4.33 -61.36
CA TRP A 193 -27.70 5.74 -61.30
C TRP A 193 -26.36 5.89 -60.58
N CYS A 194 -25.26 5.79 -61.35
CA CYS A 194 -23.90 6.01 -60.86
C CYS A 194 -23.58 7.49 -60.55
N MET A 195 -23.06 7.78 -59.35
CA MET A 195 -22.68 9.12 -58.90
C MET A 195 -21.81 9.87 -59.92
N GLN A 196 -22.05 11.17 -60.06
CA GLN A 196 -21.11 12.10 -60.69
C GLN A 196 -20.72 13.17 -59.67
N GLY A 197 -19.43 13.28 -59.33
CA GLY A 197 -18.95 14.21 -58.31
C GLY A 197 -17.82 13.62 -57.45
N TYR A 198 -17.69 14.12 -56.22
CA TYR A 198 -16.65 13.67 -55.28
C TYR A 198 -17.24 13.20 -53.94
N ILE A 199 -16.63 12.17 -53.35
CA ILE A 199 -16.91 11.70 -51.99
C ILE A 199 -15.63 11.71 -51.18
N LYS A 200 -15.65 12.36 -50.02
CA LYS A 200 -14.55 12.32 -49.05
C LYS A 200 -14.64 11.13 -48.12
N TRP A 201 -15.81 10.89 -47.56
CA TRP A 201 -16.04 9.71 -46.72
C TRP A 201 -17.52 9.33 -46.71
N VAL A 202 -17.79 8.06 -46.36
CA VAL A 202 -19.14 7.52 -46.10
C VAL A 202 -19.11 6.74 -44.80
N LYS A 203 -20.11 6.98 -43.94
CA LYS A 203 -20.32 6.28 -42.67
C LYS A 203 -21.69 5.63 -42.66
N LEU A 204 -21.74 4.39 -42.18
CA LEU A 204 -22.94 3.59 -42.00
C LEU A 204 -23.06 3.21 -40.53
N TYR A 205 -24.22 3.50 -39.95
CA TYR A 205 -24.55 3.12 -38.58
C TYR A 205 -25.76 2.19 -38.56
N THR A 206 -25.74 1.23 -37.65
CA THR A 206 -26.90 0.41 -37.29
C THR A 206 -27.38 0.76 -35.88
N PHE A 207 -28.64 0.46 -35.61
CA PHE A 207 -29.17 0.38 -34.26
C PHE A 207 -29.16 -1.11 -33.92
N GLN A 208 -28.11 -1.57 -33.26
CA GLN A 208 -27.97 -2.98 -32.91
C GLN A 208 -28.66 -3.21 -31.57
N ASP A 209 -29.58 -4.17 -31.52
CA ASP A 209 -29.93 -4.84 -30.26
C ASP A 209 -28.66 -5.53 -29.76
N LEU A 210 -27.91 -4.85 -28.89
CA LEU A 210 -26.94 -5.52 -28.04
C LEU A 210 -27.73 -6.48 -27.14
N PRO A 211 -27.26 -7.70 -26.87
CA PRO A 211 -27.93 -8.55 -25.90
C PRO A 211 -28.06 -7.77 -24.60
N ASP A 212 -29.27 -7.67 -24.05
CA ASP A 212 -29.55 -6.82 -22.87
C ASP A 212 -28.66 -7.15 -21.67
N LYS A 213 -28.00 -8.32 -21.67
CA LYS A 213 -27.26 -8.90 -20.56
C LYS A 213 -25.80 -9.23 -20.89
N ALA A 214 -24.93 -9.09 -19.89
CA ALA A 214 -23.54 -9.53 -19.91
C ALA A 214 -23.16 -10.24 -18.60
N ASN A 215 -22.18 -11.14 -18.68
CA ASN A 215 -21.72 -11.93 -17.53
C ASN A 215 -20.46 -11.33 -16.90
N LEU A 216 -20.47 -11.13 -15.58
CA LEU A 216 -19.29 -10.90 -14.76
C LEU A 216 -18.92 -12.19 -14.05
N THR A 217 -17.79 -12.79 -14.42
CA THR A 217 -17.17 -13.88 -13.65
C THR A 217 -16.13 -13.27 -12.72
N ILE A 218 -16.35 -13.39 -11.42
CA ILE A 218 -15.51 -12.80 -10.37
C ILE A 218 -15.08 -13.85 -9.36
N SER A 219 -13.80 -13.83 -8.98
CA SER A 219 -13.23 -14.77 -8.00
C SER A 219 -12.14 -14.12 -7.14
N ALA A 220 -11.72 -14.77 -6.07
CA ALA A 220 -10.60 -14.34 -5.23
C ALA A 220 -9.50 -15.40 -5.21
N HIS A 221 -8.25 -14.97 -5.30
CA HIS A 221 -7.09 -15.82 -5.03
C HIS A 221 -6.87 -15.98 -3.52
N LYS A 222 -5.91 -16.84 -3.14
CA LYS A 222 -5.50 -17.03 -1.76
C LYS A 222 -5.15 -15.70 -1.09
N GLY A 223 -5.52 -15.58 0.19
CA GLY A 223 -5.30 -14.38 0.98
C GLY A 223 -6.52 -13.46 1.07
N GLY A 224 -7.67 -13.87 0.52
CA GLY A 224 -8.93 -13.18 0.74
C GLY A 224 -10.13 -13.81 0.06
N SER A 225 -11.24 -13.07 0.02
CA SER A 225 -12.52 -13.49 -0.51
C SER A 225 -13.24 -12.36 -1.25
N ILE A 226 -14.26 -12.70 -2.04
CA ILE A 226 -15.16 -11.72 -2.65
C ILE A 226 -16.30 -11.42 -1.70
N VAL A 227 -16.49 -10.14 -1.39
CA VAL A 227 -17.58 -9.60 -0.56
C VAL A 227 -18.73 -9.06 -1.43
N LEU A 228 -18.41 -8.42 -2.55
CA LEU A 228 -19.39 -7.96 -3.54
C LEU A 228 -19.01 -8.49 -4.93
N PRO A 229 -19.95 -9.10 -5.67
CA PRO A 229 -21.37 -9.33 -5.33
C PRO A 229 -21.58 -10.19 -4.08
N SER A 230 -22.68 -9.98 -3.35
CA SER A 230 -22.92 -10.54 -2.00
C SER A 230 -22.90 -12.08 -1.94
N GLU A 231 -23.10 -12.70 -3.09
CA GLU A 231 -23.05 -14.13 -3.33
C GLU A 231 -21.61 -14.69 -3.43
N GLY A 232 -20.59 -13.82 -3.45
CA GLY A 232 -19.17 -14.18 -3.40
C GLY A 232 -18.56 -14.49 -4.77
N THR A 233 -17.67 -15.49 -4.83
CA THR A 233 -17.06 -15.94 -6.09
C THR A 233 -18.10 -16.62 -6.98
N GLY A 234 -18.20 -16.23 -8.25
CA GLY A 234 -19.18 -16.80 -9.18
C GLY A 234 -19.28 -16.04 -10.51
N THR A 235 -20.25 -16.45 -11.34
CA THR A 235 -20.63 -15.76 -12.57
C THR A 235 -22.01 -15.15 -12.39
N TYR A 236 -22.12 -13.85 -12.66
CA TYR A 236 -23.31 -13.03 -12.43
C TYR A 236 -23.74 -12.33 -13.72
N GLU A 237 -25.04 -12.29 -13.98
CA GLU A 237 -25.60 -11.66 -15.17
C GLU A 237 -26.12 -10.25 -14.85
N TYR A 238 -25.69 -9.24 -15.60
CA TYR A 238 -26.05 -7.84 -15.43
C TYR A 238 -26.57 -7.22 -16.72
N ASP A 239 -27.43 -6.20 -16.61
CA ASP A 239 -27.82 -5.41 -17.78
C ASP A 239 -26.62 -4.65 -18.34
N LEU A 240 -26.47 -4.59 -19.67
CA LEU A 240 -25.42 -3.80 -20.31
C LEU A 240 -25.52 -2.32 -19.90
N GLY A 241 -24.38 -1.71 -19.59
CA GLY A 241 -24.25 -0.35 -19.06
C GLY A 241 -24.36 -0.24 -17.53
N THR A 242 -24.72 -1.32 -16.83
CA THR A 242 -24.76 -1.36 -15.36
C THR A 242 -23.37 -1.11 -14.79
N VAL A 243 -23.30 -0.27 -13.75
CA VAL A 243 -22.12 -0.13 -12.91
C VAL A 243 -22.32 -1.04 -11.71
N VAL A 244 -21.43 -2.01 -11.53
CA VAL A 244 -21.51 -3.04 -10.50
C VAL A 244 -20.44 -2.75 -9.44
N ASP A 245 -20.86 -2.67 -8.18
CA ASP A 245 -19.92 -2.62 -7.06
C ASP A 245 -19.26 -3.98 -6.89
N ILE A 246 -17.92 -3.99 -6.89
CA ILE A 246 -17.13 -5.18 -6.63
C ILE A 246 -16.27 -4.93 -5.40
N GLN A 247 -16.19 -5.94 -4.54
CA GLN A 247 -15.47 -5.82 -3.28
C GLN A 247 -14.77 -7.12 -2.94
N ALA A 248 -13.52 -7.01 -2.53
CA ALA A 248 -12.71 -8.07 -1.99
C ALA A 248 -12.37 -7.78 -0.51
N ALA A 249 -12.36 -8.81 0.32
CA ALA A 249 -11.86 -8.75 1.70
C ALA A 249 -10.62 -9.61 1.81
N ALA A 250 -9.53 -9.04 2.33
CA ALA A 250 -8.36 -9.83 2.66
C ALA A 250 -8.64 -10.72 3.88
N ALA A 251 -8.07 -11.92 3.87
CA ALA A 251 -8.03 -12.81 5.02
C ALA A 251 -7.00 -12.30 6.02
N ASP A 252 -7.05 -12.81 7.26
CA ASP A 252 -6.07 -12.47 8.28
C ASP A 252 -4.63 -12.66 7.75
N LYS A 253 -3.78 -11.64 7.96
CA LYS A 253 -2.36 -11.57 7.53
C LYS A 253 -2.12 -11.37 6.03
N TYR A 254 -3.14 -10.90 5.31
CA TYR A 254 -3.02 -10.50 3.92
C TYR A 254 -3.59 -9.10 3.73
N HIS A 255 -3.11 -8.42 2.70
CA HIS A 255 -3.74 -7.24 2.14
C HIS A 255 -4.15 -7.47 0.70
N PHE A 256 -5.21 -6.79 0.28
CA PHE A 256 -5.60 -6.73 -1.12
C PHE A 256 -4.49 -6.04 -1.93
N LYS A 257 -4.06 -6.68 -3.01
CA LYS A 257 -2.98 -6.18 -3.87
C LYS A 257 -3.56 -5.47 -5.09
N GLU A 258 -4.34 -6.18 -5.90
CA GLU A 258 -4.97 -5.66 -7.12
C GLU A 258 -6.04 -6.61 -7.67
N TRP A 259 -6.94 -6.07 -8.50
CA TRP A 259 -7.81 -6.82 -9.40
C TRP A 259 -7.03 -7.16 -10.68
N LYS A 260 -7.19 -8.38 -11.19
CA LYS A 260 -6.62 -8.86 -12.46
C LYS A 260 -7.67 -9.50 -13.35
N GLY A 261 -7.30 -9.82 -14.60
CA GLY A 261 -8.20 -10.30 -15.65
C GLY A 261 -8.61 -9.15 -16.58
N ASP A 262 -9.90 -9.05 -16.89
CA ASP A 262 -10.45 -8.00 -17.77
C ASP A 262 -10.66 -6.67 -17.02
N THR A 263 -9.57 -6.04 -16.57
CA THR A 263 -9.63 -4.88 -15.66
C THR A 263 -9.88 -3.54 -16.36
N GLY A 264 -9.96 -3.50 -17.69
CA GLY A 264 -10.06 -2.26 -18.48
C GLY A 264 -11.32 -1.42 -18.26
N LYS A 265 -12.29 -1.92 -17.48
CA LYS A 265 -13.54 -1.24 -17.11
C LYS A 265 -13.73 -1.06 -15.61
N ILE A 266 -12.71 -1.40 -14.82
CA ILE A 266 -12.70 -1.16 -13.37
C ILE A 266 -12.22 0.26 -13.12
N ASP A 267 -12.94 1.03 -12.30
CA ASP A 267 -12.61 2.44 -12.01
C ASP A 267 -11.22 2.60 -11.37
N ASP A 268 -10.93 1.74 -10.38
CA ASP A 268 -9.61 1.65 -9.75
C ASP A 268 -9.28 0.17 -9.46
N PRO A 269 -8.41 -0.48 -10.26
CA PRO A 269 -8.05 -1.89 -10.07
C PRO A 269 -7.18 -2.13 -8.82
N TYR A 270 -6.65 -1.09 -8.17
CA TYR A 270 -5.85 -1.22 -6.93
C TYR A 270 -6.68 -0.97 -5.66
N ASN A 271 -7.97 -0.70 -5.80
CA ASN A 271 -8.88 -0.53 -4.68
C ASN A 271 -9.71 -1.80 -4.46
N ALA A 272 -9.65 -2.35 -3.25
CA ALA A 272 -10.39 -3.55 -2.85
C ALA A 272 -11.91 -3.36 -2.92
N SER A 273 -12.41 -2.12 -2.85
CA SER A 273 -13.83 -1.76 -3.02
C SER A 273 -13.95 -0.71 -4.12
N THR A 274 -14.43 -1.13 -5.28
CA THR A 274 -14.43 -0.31 -6.50
C THR A 274 -15.65 -0.68 -7.36
N THR A 275 -15.75 -0.13 -8.56
CA THR A 275 -16.84 -0.45 -9.49
C THR A 275 -16.31 -0.94 -10.84
N ILE A 276 -17.10 -1.78 -11.52
CA ILE A 276 -16.87 -2.19 -12.90
C ILE A 276 -18.07 -1.83 -13.77
N ARG A 277 -17.82 -1.23 -14.95
CA ARG A 277 -18.88 -0.92 -15.93
C ARG A 277 -19.10 -2.08 -16.90
N MET A 278 -20.30 -2.66 -16.89
CA MET A 278 -20.68 -3.82 -17.70
C MET A 278 -21.08 -3.42 -19.13
N ASP A 279 -20.13 -3.08 -20.00
CA ASP A 279 -20.39 -2.93 -21.45
C ASP A 279 -20.00 -4.17 -22.30
N GLY A 280 -19.66 -5.27 -21.62
CA GLY A 280 -19.35 -6.57 -22.17
C GLY A 280 -19.29 -7.62 -21.06
N SER A 281 -19.05 -8.89 -21.40
CA SER A 281 -18.80 -9.92 -20.39
C SER A 281 -17.33 -9.89 -19.95
N TYR A 282 -17.08 -10.01 -18.65
CA TYR A 282 -15.77 -9.84 -18.04
C TYR A 282 -15.43 -10.99 -17.10
N THR A 283 -14.16 -11.40 -17.09
CA THR A 283 -13.60 -12.33 -16.09
C THR A 283 -12.52 -11.62 -15.30
N ILE A 284 -12.77 -11.42 -14.01
CA ILE A 284 -11.85 -10.73 -13.10
C ILE A 284 -11.59 -11.54 -11.83
N TYR A 285 -10.49 -11.26 -11.16
CA TYR A 285 -10.19 -11.86 -9.88
C TYR A 285 -9.38 -10.94 -8.97
N ALA A 286 -9.63 -11.03 -7.66
CA ALA A 286 -8.89 -10.31 -6.63
C ALA A 286 -7.60 -11.07 -6.27
N THR A 287 -6.48 -10.35 -6.19
CA THR A 287 -5.21 -10.89 -5.69
C THR A 287 -4.85 -10.26 -4.34
N PHE A 288 -4.16 -11.04 -3.51
CA PHE A 288 -3.78 -10.63 -2.17
C PHE A 288 -2.30 -10.94 -1.96
N GLU A 289 -1.65 -10.15 -1.13
CA GLU A 289 -0.26 -10.32 -0.75
C GLU A 289 -0.19 -10.52 0.76
N SER A 290 0.66 -11.45 1.20
CA SER A 290 0.83 -11.66 2.65
C SER A 290 1.47 -10.42 3.25
N ASP A 291 0.97 -9.99 4.40
CA ASP A 291 1.52 -8.88 5.17
C ASP A 291 2.93 -9.16 5.70
N THR A 292 3.36 -10.42 5.67
CA THR A 292 4.68 -10.88 6.12
C THR A 292 5.33 -11.74 5.03
N PRO A 293 6.53 -11.39 4.55
CA PRO A 293 7.26 -12.27 3.66
C PRO A 293 7.59 -13.58 4.36
N MET A 294 7.34 -14.69 3.68
CA MET A 294 7.54 -16.01 4.25
C MET A 294 8.97 -16.48 4.01
N SER A 295 9.64 -17.07 5.01
CA SER A 295 10.90 -17.79 4.85
C SER A 295 10.64 -19.27 4.63
N GLU A 296 11.47 -19.87 3.78
CA GLU A 296 11.49 -21.30 3.55
C GLU A 296 12.26 -22.00 4.67
N SER A 297 11.59 -22.87 5.42
CA SER A 297 12.18 -23.65 6.52
C SER A 297 12.30 -25.12 6.12
N LEU A 298 13.51 -25.67 6.13
CA LEU A 298 13.74 -27.09 5.84
C LEU A 298 13.23 -27.94 7.00
N ILE A 299 12.18 -28.74 6.73
CA ILE A 299 11.57 -29.60 7.76
C ILE A 299 11.84 -31.09 7.53
N GLY A 300 12.22 -31.50 6.32
CA GLY A 300 12.53 -32.91 6.03
C GLY A 300 13.65 -33.03 5.01
N TRP A 301 14.61 -33.91 5.27
CA TRP A 301 15.69 -34.23 4.34
C TRP A 301 16.02 -35.72 4.35
N TRP A 302 15.74 -36.39 3.23
CA TRP A 302 16.10 -37.79 2.98
C TRP A 302 17.25 -37.85 1.98
N ASP A 303 18.39 -38.38 2.41
CA ASP A 303 19.62 -38.49 1.62
C ASP A 303 19.97 -39.96 1.38
N PHE A 304 19.97 -40.35 0.10
CA PHE A 304 20.20 -41.70 -0.39
C PHE A 304 21.57 -41.90 -1.05
N THR A 305 22.49 -40.94 -0.87
CA THR A 305 23.83 -41.00 -1.48
C THR A 305 24.65 -42.20 -1.01
N THR A 306 24.40 -42.67 0.21
CA THR A 306 25.15 -43.78 0.84
C THR A 306 24.32 -45.04 1.11
N SER A 307 22.99 -44.94 1.16
CA SER A 307 22.07 -46.03 1.55
C SER A 307 20.64 -45.75 1.07
N ILE A 308 19.73 -46.72 1.17
CA ILE A 308 18.28 -46.53 0.94
C ILE A 308 17.49 -46.40 2.25
N ASP A 309 18.17 -46.06 3.33
CA ASP A 309 17.56 -45.84 4.64
C ASP A 309 16.67 -44.59 4.59
N VAL A 310 15.39 -44.77 4.91
CA VAL A 310 14.39 -43.70 4.87
C VAL A 310 14.39 -42.95 6.21
N VAL A 311 15.51 -42.29 6.51
CA VAL A 311 15.72 -41.51 7.75
C VAL A 311 15.76 -40.03 7.41
N ASP A 312 14.91 -39.26 8.09
CA ASP A 312 14.95 -37.80 8.02
C ASP A 312 16.15 -37.26 8.81
N LYS A 313 16.99 -36.45 8.16
CA LYS A 313 18.16 -35.81 8.77
C LYS A 313 17.80 -34.63 9.67
N MET A 314 16.61 -34.05 9.55
CA MET A 314 16.13 -32.96 10.40
C MET A 314 15.55 -33.46 11.73
N GLY A 315 15.13 -34.74 11.78
CA GLY A 315 14.55 -35.35 12.97
C GLY A 315 13.10 -34.94 13.25
N TYR A 316 12.43 -34.31 12.28
CA TYR A 316 11.03 -33.90 12.38
C TYR A 316 10.09 -35.03 11.97
N PHE A 317 10.48 -35.85 10.99
CA PHE A 317 9.68 -36.98 10.53
C PHE A 317 10.11 -38.30 11.20
N PRO A 318 9.17 -39.19 11.53
CA PRO A 318 9.49 -40.54 11.98
C PRO A 318 10.18 -41.35 10.88
N GLN A 319 10.87 -42.43 11.26
CA GLN A 319 11.53 -43.33 10.32
C GLN A 319 10.54 -43.91 9.31
N GLY A 320 10.87 -43.79 8.02
CA GLY A 320 10.05 -44.31 6.92
C GLY A 320 10.33 -45.78 6.59
N THR A 321 9.64 -46.28 5.58
CA THR A 321 9.77 -47.65 5.06
C THR A 321 10.10 -47.65 3.58
N CYS A 322 10.76 -48.71 3.10
CA CYS A 322 11.18 -48.85 1.72
C CYS A 322 10.56 -50.12 1.10
N SER A 323 9.96 -50.01 -0.08
CA SER A 323 9.36 -51.14 -0.78
C SER A 323 10.40 -52.01 -1.51
N SER A 324 10.03 -53.22 -1.92
CA SER A 324 10.92 -54.16 -2.62
C SER A 324 11.31 -53.73 -4.04
N GLY A 325 10.65 -52.71 -4.59
CA GLY A 325 10.95 -52.16 -5.92
C GLY A 325 12.05 -51.09 -5.93
N VAL A 326 12.68 -50.84 -4.77
CA VAL A 326 13.76 -49.86 -4.59
C VAL A 326 15.05 -50.59 -4.19
N SER A 327 16.16 -50.20 -4.80
CA SER A 327 17.49 -50.75 -4.48
C SER A 327 18.54 -49.66 -4.46
N TRP A 328 19.61 -49.82 -3.67
CA TRP A 328 20.71 -48.87 -3.68
C TRP A 328 21.66 -49.15 -4.86
N ASN A 329 21.99 -48.12 -5.64
CA ASN A 329 22.93 -48.23 -6.75
C ASN A 329 24.25 -47.53 -6.42
N ALA A 330 25.34 -48.30 -6.32
CA ALA A 330 26.65 -47.80 -5.96
C ALA A 330 27.27 -46.86 -7.02
N GLY A 331 27.02 -47.11 -8.31
CA GLY A 331 27.58 -46.32 -9.41
C GLY A 331 26.92 -44.95 -9.55
N MET A 332 25.63 -44.88 -9.23
CA MET A 332 24.86 -43.63 -9.23
C MET A 332 24.88 -42.92 -7.87
N GLN A 333 25.31 -43.60 -6.80
CA GLN A 333 25.21 -43.14 -5.41
C GLN A 333 23.80 -42.64 -5.10
N ALA A 334 22.80 -43.48 -5.35
CA ALA A 334 21.40 -43.08 -5.31
C ALA A 334 20.46 -44.28 -5.10
N ALA A 335 19.23 -43.99 -4.66
CA ALA A 335 18.13 -44.94 -4.68
C ALA A 335 17.65 -45.16 -6.11
N SER A 336 17.61 -46.41 -6.56
CA SER A 336 17.14 -46.85 -7.88
C SER A 336 15.71 -47.36 -7.78
N PHE A 337 14.80 -46.76 -8.55
CA PHE A 337 13.38 -47.12 -8.60
C PHE A 337 13.07 -47.85 -9.92
N ASN A 338 12.31 -48.94 -9.83
CA ASN A 338 12.10 -49.87 -10.95
C ASN A 338 11.02 -49.44 -11.97
N GLY A 339 10.22 -48.41 -11.67
CA GLY A 339 9.11 -47.96 -12.52
C GLY A 339 7.82 -48.78 -12.45
N THR A 340 7.71 -49.76 -11.56
CA THR A 340 6.54 -50.66 -11.47
C THR A 340 6.02 -50.92 -10.06
N SER A 341 6.84 -50.77 -9.02
CA SER A 341 6.43 -51.01 -7.63
C SER A 341 7.33 -50.36 -6.56
N GLY A 342 8.39 -49.66 -6.98
CA GLY A 342 9.36 -49.03 -6.08
C GLY A 342 8.84 -47.74 -5.48
N TYR A 343 8.78 -47.66 -4.15
CA TYR A 343 8.47 -46.44 -3.41
C TYR A 343 9.10 -46.47 -2.01
N MET A 344 9.22 -45.30 -1.39
CA MET A 344 9.52 -45.15 0.02
C MET A 344 8.39 -44.38 0.69
N GLN A 345 7.85 -44.90 1.79
CA GLN A 345 6.71 -44.32 2.50
C GLN A 345 7.15 -43.67 3.81
N ILE A 346 6.68 -42.45 4.05
CA ILE A 346 6.90 -41.67 5.28
C ILE A 346 5.53 -41.23 5.83
N ILE A 347 5.41 -41.16 7.17
CA ILE A 347 4.20 -40.71 7.86
C ILE A 347 4.44 -39.29 8.40
N PRO A 348 3.71 -38.27 7.93
CA PRO A 348 3.82 -36.92 8.48
C PRO A 348 3.33 -36.81 9.94
N PRO A 349 3.94 -35.95 10.77
CA PRO A 349 3.41 -35.60 12.10
C PRO A 349 1.98 -35.04 12.05
N GLU A 350 1.23 -35.13 13.16
CA GLU A 350 -0.18 -34.67 13.22
C GLU A 350 -0.30 -33.13 13.12
N GLU A 351 0.69 -32.44 13.65
CA GLU A 351 0.82 -30.98 13.73
C GLU A 351 1.31 -30.33 12.42
N LEU A 352 1.77 -31.11 11.44
CA LEU A 352 2.25 -30.55 10.18
C LEU A 352 1.10 -29.96 9.36
N ASP A 353 1.13 -28.65 9.18
CA ASP A 353 0.19 -27.89 8.35
C ASP A 353 0.86 -27.36 7.08
N LEU A 354 0.41 -27.85 5.92
CA LEU A 354 0.84 -27.40 4.59
C LEU A 354 -0.29 -26.69 3.82
N THR A 355 -1.34 -26.23 4.52
CA THR A 355 -2.39 -25.38 3.95
C THR A 355 -1.82 -24.08 3.42
N ASP A 356 -0.79 -23.57 4.10
CA ASP A 356 -0.17 -22.29 3.77
C ASP A 356 0.92 -22.37 2.67
N GLY A 357 1.27 -23.57 2.22
CA GLY A 357 2.23 -23.80 1.12
C GLY A 357 3.32 -24.78 1.49
N CYS A 358 4.11 -25.20 0.50
CA CYS A 358 5.29 -26.04 0.69
C CYS A 358 6.26 -25.89 -0.48
N ALA A 359 7.53 -26.24 -0.25
CA ALA A 359 8.46 -26.47 -1.34
C ALA A 359 9.02 -27.89 -1.26
N ILE A 360 9.11 -28.55 -2.41
CA ILE A 360 9.66 -29.89 -2.57
C ILE A 360 10.84 -29.78 -3.51
N GLU A 361 12.01 -30.18 -3.03
CA GLU A 361 13.24 -30.15 -3.82
C GLU A 361 13.82 -31.56 -3.92
N ALA A 362 14.22 -31.99 -5.11
CA ALA A 362 14.78 -33.32 -5.31
C ALA A 362 15.92 -33.31 -6.34
N ARG A 363 16.95 -34.12 -6.07
CA ARG A 363 18.01 -34.43 -7.05
C ARG A 363 17.72 -35.75 -7.72
N VAL A 364 17.36 -35.69 -8.99
CA VAL A 364 16.80 -36.82 -9.73
C VAL A 364 17.53 -37.04 -11.06
N TYR A 365 17.58 -38.31 -11.48
CA TYR A 365 18.00 -38.73 -12.81
C TYR A 365 16.86 -39.53 -13.44
N ILE A 366 16.22 -38.95 -14.46
CA ILE A 366 15.00 -39.51 -15.08
C ILE A 366 15.36 -40.26 -16.37
N THR A 367 14.73 -41.41 -16.56
CA THR A 367 14.81 -42.22 -17.81
C THR A 367 13.78 -41.73 -18.85
N PRO A 368 13.98 -41.96 -20.17
CA PRO A 368 13.27 -41.25 -21.24
C PRO A 368 11.73 -41.25 -21.24
N ASP A 369 11.10 -42.21 -20.56
CA ASP A 369 9.64 -42.28 -20.47
C ASP A 369 9.13 -41.41 -19.30
N HIS A 370 8.64 -40.19 -19.53
CA HIS A 370 8.32 -39.23 -18.46
C HIS A 370 6.83 -39.13 -18.07
N TRP A 371 5.93 -39.89 -18.72
CA TRP A 371 4.49 -39.56 -18.73
C TRP A 371 3.69 -39.94 -17.46
N THR A 372 4.25 -40.69 -16.49
CA THR A 372 3.49 -41.21 -15.32
C THR A 372 4.30 -41.37 -14.01
N LYS A 373 5.45 -40.70 -13.87
CA LYS A 373 6.47 -41.06 -12.85
C LYS A 373 6.50 -40.10 -11.65
N ALA A 374 5.88 -40.46 -10.53
CA ALA A 374 5.83 -39.65 -9.31
C ALA A 374 7.20 -39.56 -8.62
N ILE A 375 7.81 -38.37 -8.54
CA ILE A 375 9.04 -38.16 -7.76
C ILE A 375 8.69 -38.08 -6.27
N PHE A 376 7.68 -37.27 -5.95
CA PHE A 376 7.14 -37.09 -4.62
C PHE A 376 5.62 -36.97 -4.71
N GLY A 377 4.90 -37.74 -3.90
CA GLY A 377 3.44 -37.78 -3.92
C GLY A 377 2.84 -38.12 -2.57
N GLY A 378 1.79 -37.44 -2.15
CA GLY A 378 1.16 -37.77 -0.89
C GLY A 378 0.09 -36.80 -0.40
N TYR A 379 -0.58 -37.21 0.67
CA TYR A 379 -1.55 -36.42 1.40
C TYR A 379 -0.99 -35.99 2.76
N PHE A 380 -1.17 -34.73 3.10
CA PHE A 380 -0.83 -34.11 4.38
C PHE A 380 -2.11 -33.67 5.07
N GLY A 381 -2.94 -34.64 5.46
CA GLY A 381 -4.30 -34.37 5.94
C GLY A 381 -5.23 -34.15 4.75
N ALA A 382 -5.83 -32.96 4.65
CA ALA A 382 -6.83 -32.65 3.60
C ALA A 382 -6.22 -32.21 2.25
N ILE A 383 -4.89 -32.13 2.15
CA ILE A 383 -4.19 -31.60 0.96
C ILE A 383 -3.29 -32.65 0.35
N GLY A 384 -3.45 -32.87 -0.95
CA GLY A 384 -2.55 -33.72 -1.74
C GLY A 384 -1.54 -32.90 -2.53
N TYR A 385 -0.27 -33.30 -2.56
CA TYR A 385 0.79 -32.72 -3.41
C TYR A 385 1.41 -33.79 -4.31
N HIS A 386 1.63 -33.47 -5.58
CA HIS A 386 2.22 -34.37 -6.57
C HIS A 386 3.27 -33.64 -7.41
N LEU A 387 4.51 -34.10 -7.30
CA LEU A 387 5.65 -33.68 -8.11
C LEU A 387 6.08 -34.82 -9.03
N ASN A 388 6.04 -34.62 -10.34
CA ASN A 388 6.49 -35.61 -11.34
C ASN A 388 7.26 -34.95 -12.50
N GLY A 389 7.63 -35.71 -13.52
CA GLY A 389 8.43 -35.20 -14.65
C GLY A 389 7.74 -34.20 -15.59
N GLN A 390 6.43 -33.99 -15.47
CA GLN A 390 5.61 -33.18 -16.39
C GLN A 390 4.79 -32.10 -15.71
N TYR A 391 4.49 -32.23 -14.42
CA TYR A 391 3.77 -31.21 -13.70
C TYR A 391 4.05 -31.25 -12.19
N PHE A 392 3.77 -30.12 -11.56
CA PHE A 392 3.67 -29.98 -10.12
C PHE A 392 2.23 -29.58 -9.83
N GLY A 393 1.54 -30.37 -9.04
CA GLY A 393 0.15 -30.11 -8.73
C GLY A 393 -0.18 -30.35 -7.27
N TYR A 394 -1.30 -29.77 -6.86
CA TYR A 394 -1.89 -30.01 -5.56
C TYR A 394 -3.41 -30.08 -5.66
N THR A 395 -4.05 -30.62 -4.62
CA THR A 395 -5.51 -30.73 -4.54
C THR A 395 -6.04 -30.47 -3.13
N LYS A 396 -7.11 -29.66 -3.05
CA LYS A 396 -8.08 -29.54 -1.93
C LYS A 396 -9.48 -30.01 -2.38
N GLY A 397 -9.55 -30.71 -3.52
CA GLY A 397 -10.75 -30.97 -4.33
C GLY A 397 -10.37 -31.27 -5.78
N PRO A 398 -10.67 -30.39 -6.77
CA PRO A 398 -10.09 -30.48 -8.11
C PRO A 398 -8.56 -30.33 -8.08
N TRP A 399 -7.87 -30.91 -9.07
CA TRP A 399 -6.42 -30.75 -9.24
C TRP A 399 -6.08 -29.41 -9.88
N THR A 400 -5.11 -28.73 -9.29
CA THR A 400 -4.43 -27.57 -9.88
C THR A 400 -3.02 -28.01 -10.27
N THR A 401 -2.58 -27.75 -11.51
CA THR A 401 -1.30 -28.26 -12.04
C THR A 401 -0.52 -27.22 -12.83
N LEU A 402 0.74 -27.00 -12.46
CA LEU A 402 1.75 -26.28 -13.23
C LEU A 402 2.51 -27.26 -14.13
N SER A 403 2.39 -27.12 -15.45
CA SER A 403 3.02 -28.03 -16.42
C SER A 403 4.46 -27.61 -16.73
N TYR A 404 5.34 -28.59 -16.93
CA TYR A 404 6.74 -28.40 -17.34
C TYR A 404 7.31 -29.69 -17.94
N THR A 405 8.62 -29.76 -18.21
CA THR A 405 9.27 -31.01 -18.64
C THR A 405 10.67 -31.13 -18.05
N LEU A 406 10.93 -32.21 -17.32
CA LEU A 406 12.28 -32.50 -16.83
C LEU A 406 13.17 -33.10 -17.92
N PRO A 407 14.44 -32.66 -18.01
CA PRO A 407 15.41 -33.31 -18.87
C PRO A 407 15.66 -34.77 -18.48
N SER A 408 15.77 -35.66 -19.47
CA SER A 408 16.08 -37.08 -19.27
C SER A 408 17.57 -37.38 -19.48
N ASN A 409 18.03 -38.52 -18.95
CA ASN A 409 19.40 -39.02 -19.07
C ASN A 409 20.49 -38.06 -18.53
N GLN A 410 20.14 -37.23 -17.56
CA GLN A 410 21.09 -36.41 -16.82
C GLN A 410 20.56 -36.14 -15.41
N TRP A 411 21.47 -35.73 -14.53
CA TRP A 411 21.10 -35.30 -13.18
C TRP A 411 20.56 -33.88 -13.22
N VAL A 412 19.41 -33.67 -12.59
CA VAL A 412 18.79 -32.36 -12.40
C VAL A 412 18.36 -32.19 -10.96
N THR A 413 18.46 -30.96 -10.47
CA THR A 413 17.80 -30.54 -9.24
C THR A 413 16.49 -29.91 -9.65
N VAL A 414 15.37 -30.47 -9.21
CA VAL A 414 14.03 -29.90 -9.43
C VAL A 414 13.53 -29.35 -8.10
N LYS A 415 13.02 -28.12 -8.11
CA LYS A 415 12.38 -27.50 -6.96
C LYS A 415 10.99 -27.01 -7.33
N ALA A 416 9.99 -27.54 -6.66
CA ALA A 416 8.59 -27.15 -6.81
C ALA A 416 8.17 -26.33 -5.61
N VAL A 417 7.59 -25.17 -5.84
CA VAL A 417 7.21 -24.23 -4.78
C VAL A 417 5.75 -23.87 -4.94
N ARG A 418 4.98 -24.01 -3.86
CA ARG A 418 3.66 -23.40 -3.71
C ARG A 418 3.74 -22.44 -2.53
N ASN A 419 3.73 -21.13 -2.79
CA ASN A 419 3.81 -20.10 -1.76
C ASN A 419 3.24 -18.77 -2.29
N ALA A 420 2.74 -17.91 -1.40
CA ALA A 420 2.34 -16.53 -1.70
C ALA A 420 1.41 -16.38 -2.92
N GLY A 421 0.46 -17.31 -3.08
CA GLY A 421 -0.49 -17.28 -4.20
C GLY A 421 0.14 -17.63 -5.55
N GLN A 422 1.32 -18.28 -5.58
CA GLN A 422 1.98 -18.73 -6.81
C GLN A 422 2.42 -20.20 -6.72
N LEU A 423 2.41 -20.88 -7.86
CA LEU A 423 3.15 -22.12 -8.09
C LEU A 423 4.36 -21.81 -8.97
N LYS A 424 5.53 -22.33 -8.60
CA LYS A 424 6.78 -22.16 -9.35
C LYS A 424 7.52 -23.49 -9.47
N ILE A 425 8.21 -23.68 -10.59
CA ILE A 425 9.13 -24.80 -10.80
C ILE A 425 10.49 -24.26 -11.22
N TYR A 426 11.52 -24.75 -10.54
CA TYR A 426 12.92 -24.47 -10.85
C TYR A 426 13.64 -25.74 -11.28
N ILE A 427 14.56 -25.61 -12.23
CA ILE A 427 15.52 -26.65 -12.59
C ILE A 427 16.93 -26.09 -12.43
N ASN A 428 17.75 -26.74 -11.62
CA ASN A 428 19.11 -26.30 -11.28
C ASN A 428 19.13 -24.82 -10.86
N ASP A 429 18.22 -24.46 -9.94
CA ASP A 429 18.04 -23.11 -9.38
C ASP A 429 17.63 -22.02 -10.39
N GLN A 430 17.24 -22.41 -11.61
CA GLN A 430 16.67 -21.49 -12.60
C GLN A 430 15.16 -21.68 -12.67
N LEU A 431 14.41 -20.57 -12.55
CA LEU A 431 12.96 -20.58 -12.73
C LEU A 431 12.64 -21.03 -14.15
N LEU A 432 11.84 -22.09 -14.28
CA LEU A 432 11.43 -22.64 -15.57
C LEU A 432 10.02 -22.19 -15.93
N GLU A 433 9.07 -22.37 -15.01
CA GLU A 433 7.65 -22.05 -15.19
C GLU A 433 7.06 -21.53 -13.88
N GLU A 434 6.07 -20.65 -14.00
CA GLU A 434 5.26 -20.18 -12.89
C GLU A 434 3.80 -19.96 -13.30
N MET A 435 2.89 -20.06 -12.35
CA MET A 435 1.50 -19.67 -12.54
C MET A 435 0.93 -19.12 -11.23
N ASP A 436 -0.11 -18.30 -11.33
CA ASP A 436 -0.90 -17.94 -10.17
C ASP A 436 -1.53 -19.19 -9.56
N ASP A 437 -1.65 -19.22 -8.23
CA ASP A 437 -2.25 -20.31 -7.47
C ASP A 437 -3.76 -20.09 -7.31
N PRO A 438 -4.62 -20.71 -8.15
CA PRO A 438 -6.06 -20.67 -7.91
C PRO A 438 -6.34 -21.51 -6.67
N ASP A 439 -6.75 -20.90 -5.55
CA ASP A 439 -7.08 -21.63 -4.31
C ASP A 439 -8.48 -22.25 -4.44
N PRO A 440 -8.61 -23.54 -4.82
CA PRO A 440 -9.91 -24.09 -5.16
C PRO A 440 -10.75 -24.29 -3.89
N PRO A 441 -12.08 -24.15 -3.96
CA PRO A 441 -12.94 -24.38 -2.81
C PRO A 441 -12.76 -25.83 -2.30
N PRO A 442 -12.75 -26.03 -0.97
CA PRO A 442 -12.57 -27.35 -0.40
C PRO A 442 -13.73 -28.27 -0.81
N HIS A 443 -13.40 -29.41 -1.41
CA HIS A 443 -14.34 -30.51 -1.60
C HIS A 443 -14.04 -31.61 -0.57
N ASN A 444 -15.02 -32.47 -0.30
CA ASN A 444 -14.98 -33.55 0.68
C ASN A 444 -13.60 -34.28 0.70
N PRO A 445 -12.72 -33.99 1.68
CA PRO A 445 -11.32 -34.36 1.56
C PRO A 445 -11.11 -35.81 1.99
N ILE A 446 -10.28 -36.54 1.24
CA ILE A 446 -9.65 -37.76 1.75
C ILE A 446 -8.72 -37.31 2.88
N VAL A 447 -9.03 -37.65 4.13
CA VAL A 447 -8.13 -37.43 5.26
C VAL A 447 -7.15 -38.60 5.30
N ASP A 448 -6.05 -38.50 4.55
CA ASP A 448 -4.92 -39.44 4.60
C ASP A 448 -3.64 -38.67 4.93
N ARG A 449 -2.71 -39.31 5.65
CA ARG A 449 -1.44 -38.72 6.07
C ARG A 449 -0.31 -39.66 5.69
N LYS A 450 -0.04 -39.73 4.39
CA LYS A 450 1.03 -40.56 3.83
C LYS A 450 1.70 -39.84 2.68
N ILE A 451 3.03 -39.81 2.73
CA ILE A 451 3.85 -39.30 1.65
C ILE A 451 4.75 -40.40 1.12
N TYR A 452 4.99 -40.35 -0.18
CA TYR A 452 5.72 -41.33 -0.93
C TYR A 452 6.81 -40.62 -1.75
N ILE A 453 8.02 -41.16 -1.70
CA ILE A 453 9.08 -40.86 -2.67
C ILE A 453 9.04 -42.00 -3.69
N GLY A 454 8.82 -41.67 -4.96
CA GLY A 454 8.74 -42.64 -6.05
C GLY A 454 7.33 -43.18 -6.39
N ASP A 455 6.26 -42.69 -5.74
CA ASP A 455 4.86 -43.09 -5.96
C ASP A 455 3.88 -41.97 -5.53
N PHE A 456 2.59 -42.11 -5.87
CA PHE A 456 1.50 -41.32 -5.30
C PHE A 456 0.37 -42.24 -4.80
N PRO A 457 -0.09 -42.11 -3.54
CA PRO A 457 -1.03 -43.05 -2.94
C PRO A 457 -2.36 -43.12 -3.69
N GLY A 458 -2.77 -44.35 -4.04
CA GLY A 458 -4.02 -44.63 -4.74
C GLY A 458 -3.92 -44.59 -6.27
N PHE A 459 -2.74 -44.36 -6.82
CA PHE A 459 -2.47 -44.35 -8.26
C PHE A 459 -1.29 -45.28 -8.57
N ASP A 460 -1.36 -46.04 -9.68
CA ASP A 460 -0.26 -46.92 -10.11
C ASP A 460 0.86 -46.12 -10.84
N TRP A 461 1.39 -45.08 -10.19
CA TRP A 461 2.28 -44.06 -10.78
C TRP A 461 3.71 -44.12 -10.23
N PHE A 462 4.46 -45.15 -10.62
CA PHE A 462 5.79 -45.41 -10.06
C PHE A 462 6.94 -44.71 -10.79
N PHE A 463 7.89 -44.17 -10.04
CA PHE A 463 9.12 -43.57 -10.58
C PHE A 463 10.06 -44.61 -11.17
N GLN A 464 10.71 -44.26 -12.29
CA GLN A 464 11.77 -45.05 -12.89
C GLN A 464 13.00 -44.18 -13.13
N GLY A 465 14.03 -44.39 -12.32
CA GLY A 465 15.23 -43.57 -12.35
C GLY A 465 15.97 -43.65 -11.03
N TYR A 466 16.78 -42.63 -10.78
CA TYR A 466 17.58 -42.52 -9.56
C TYR A 466 17.25 -41.23 -8.81
N ILE A 467 17.17 -41.32 -7.48
CA ILE A 467 17.00 -40.16 -6.59
C ILE A 467 18.13 -40.15 -5.58
N GLN A 468 18.89 -39.05 -5.54
CA GLN A 468 19.97 -38.86 -4.55
C GLN A 468 19.42 -38.35 -3.24
N TRP A 469 18.53 -37.37 -3.28
CA TRP A 469 17.91 -36.83 -2.09
C TRP A 469 16.59 -36.15 -2.42
N VAL A 470 15.74 -36.03 -1.40
CA VAL A 470 14.53 -35.24 -1.39
C VAL A 470 14.52 -34.38 -0.14
N LYS A 471 14.14 -33.11 -0.31
CA LYS A 471 13.95 -32.14 0.76
C LYS A 471 12.53 -31.59 0.72
N LEU A 472 11.97 -31.35 1.89
CA LEU A 472 10.66 -30.75 2.07
C LEU A 472 10.81 -29.53 2.96
N TYR A 473 10.23 -28.42 2.51
CA TYR A 473 10.24 -27.16 3.22
C TYR A 473 8.81 -26.67 3.50
N THR A 474 8.63 -26.02 4.64
CA THR A 474 7.44 -25.21 4.96
C THR A 474 7.76 -23.74 4.75
N PHE A 475 6.70 -22.94 4.67
CA PHE A 475 6.81 -21.49 4.69
C PHE A 475 6.28 -20.99 6.04
N GLY A 476 7.02 -20.11 6.69
CA GLY A 476 6.60 -19.42 7.91
C GLY A 476 6.91 -17.93 7.82
N GLU A 477 6.26 -17.09 8.63
CA GLU A 477 6.54 -15.66 8.64
C GLU A 477 8.02 -15.42 8.96
N LYS A 478 8.70 -14.60 8.16
CA LYS A 478 10.03 -14.14 8.53
C LYS A 478 9.96 -13.44 9.87
N THR A 479 10.88 -13.80 10.74
CA THR A 479 11.18 -12.96 11.90
C THR A 479 11.53 -11.55 11.43
N ARG A 480 11.50 -10.63 12.38
CA ARG A 480 11.92 -9.25 12.18
C ARG A 480 13.27 -9.14 11.47
N ASP A 481 14.25 -9.90 11.96
CA ASP A 481 15.63 -9.82 11.52
C ASP A 481 15.79 -10.43 10.12
N GLU A 482 15.22 -11.61 9.88
CA GLU A 482 15.24 -12.27 8.56
C GLU A 482 14.66 -11.38 7.47
N TRP A 483 13.57 -10.66 7.76
CA TRP A 483 12.98 -9.76 6.77
C TRP A 483 13.88 -8.56 6.44
N ILE A 484 14.51 -7.94 7.45
CA ILE A 484 15.42 -6.82 7.19
C ILE A 484 16.67 -7.31 6.46
N GLU A 485 17.16 -8.51 6.78
CA GLU A 485 18.34 -9.09 6.12
C GLU A 485 18.10 -9.31 4.61
N ASP A 486 16.86 -9.62 4.23
CA ASP A 486 16.45 -9.76 2.83
C ASP A 486 16.05 -8.44 2.17
N LEU A 487 15.99 -7.34 2.91
CA LEU A 487 15.60 -6.04 2.37
C LEU A 487 16.75 -5.43 1.56
N GLU A 488 16.54 -5.27 0.25
CA GLU A 488 17.44 -4.51 -0.61
C GLU A 488 17.21 -3.01 -0.45
N ALA A 489 18.29 -2.23 -0.52
CA ALA A 489 18.20 -0.77 -0.50
C ALA A 489 17.42 -0.27 -1.74
N VAL A 490 16.31 0.44 -1.50
CA VAL A 490 15.44 0.99 -2.55
C VAL A 490 15.80 2.44 -2.90
N TYR A 491 16.60 3.10 -2.05
CA TYR A 491 17.12 4.44 -2.30
C TYR A 491 18.56 4.53 -1.83
N ILE A 492 19.46 5.03 -2.67
CA ILE A 492 20.83 5.35 -2.28
C ILE A 492 21.01 6.85 -2.45
N PRO A 493 20.99 7.65 -1.36
CA PRO A 493 21.22 9.09 -1.43
C PRO A 493 22.58 9.43 -2.05
N THR A 494 22.62 10.48 -2.87
CA THR A 494 23.88 10.96 -3.47
C THR A 494 24.78 11.58 -2.39
N ASN A 495 24.16 12.24 -1.41
CA ASN A 495 24.83 12.91 -0.32
C ASN A 495 24.52 12.19 1.00
N PRO A 496 25.39 11.28 1.48
CA PRO A 496 25.13 10.55 2.73
C PRO A 496 25.11 11.48 3.95
N ALA A 497 24.12 11.26 4.81
CA ALA A 497 24.03 11.84 6.14
C ALA A 497 24.16 10.75 7.20
N THR A 498 25.13 10.89 8.11
CA THR A 498 25.52 9.83 9.07
C THR A 498 25.97 10.42 10.41
N MET A 499 26.03 9.59 11.45
CA MET A 499 26.71 9.95 12.69
C MET A 499 28.22 9.71 12.57
N GLY A 500 29.03 10.62 13.10
CA GLY A 500 30.48 10.45 13.16
C GLY A 500 31.12 11.26 14.29
N ASN A 501 32.45 11.21 14.36
CA ASN A 501 33.21 11.98 15.34
C ASN A 501 33.42 13.42 14.86
N VAL A 502 32.87 14.39 15.60
CA VAL A 502 33.00 15.83 15.36
C VAL A 502 33.71 16.44 16.56
N SER A 503 35.02 16.62 16.42
CA SER A 503 35.89 17.24 17.43
C SER A 503 35.79 16.58 18.81
N ASN A 504 36.00 15.25 18.83
CA ASN A 504 36.02 14.36 20.01
C ASN A 504 34.64 14.06 20.64
N ASN A 505 33.55 14.32 19.93
CA ASN A 505 32.20 14.01 20.38
C ASN A 505 31.35 13.58 19.18
N PRO A 506 30.31 12.74 19.34
CA PRO A 506 29.43 12.42 18.23
C PRO A 506 28.76 13.68 17.64
N GLY A 507 28.55 13.66 16.33
CA GLY A 507 27.85 14.71 15.60
C GLY A 507 27.30 14.18 14.29
N MET A 508 26.27 14.87 13.79
CA MET A 508 25.69 14.59 12.49
C MET A 508 26.61 15.13 11.40
N LEU A 509 26.87 14.34 10.38
CA LEU A 509 27.69 14.66 9.23
C LEU A 509 26.83 14.61 7.96
N LEU A 510 26.96 15.60 7.10
CA LEU A 510 26.47 15.56 5.71
C LEU A 510 27.70 15.54 4.79
N ASN A 511 27.89 14.48 4.02
CA ASN A 511 29.09 14.28 3.19
C ASN A 511 30.39 14.43 4.00
N GLU A 512 30.45 13.81 5.18
CA GLU A 512 31.58 13.90 6.12
C GLU A 512 31.83 15.31 6.70
N VAL A 513 30.97 16.30 6.38
CA VAL A 513 31.06 17.65 6.93
C VAL A 513 30.12 17.80 8.12
N PRO A 514 30.60 18.30 9.27
CA PRO A 514 29.76 18.53 10.45
C PRO A 514 28.57 19.44 10.16
N ILE A 515 27.38 18.97 10.55
CA ILE A 515 26.18 19.78 10.61
C ILE A 515 26.21 20.60 11.91
N PRO A 516 26.03 21.94 11.85
CA PRO A 516 25.91 22.76 13.05
C PRO A 516 24.78 22.29 13.99
N GLY A 517 25.02 22.41 15.29
CA GLY A 517 24.12 21.90 16.33
C GLY A 517 22.76 22.60 16.43
N SER A 518 22.67 23.88 16.06
CA SER A 518 21.49 24.73 16.37
C SER A 518 21.03 25.58 15.19
N THR A 519 20.94 24.97 14.01
CA THR A 519 20.47 25.62 12.76
C THR A 519 19.17 25.01 12.21
N GLY A 520 18.49 24.23 13.05
CA GLY A 520 17.20 23.60 12.73
C GLY A 520 16.01 24.50 13.03
N TYR A 521 14.94 24.33 12.27
CA TYR A 521 13.64 24.94 12.51
C TYR A 521 12.52 23.98 12.15
N PHE A 522 11.42 24.04 12.89
CA PHE A 522 10.15 23.44 12.52
C PHE A 522 9.03 24.46 12.72
N GLY A 523 8.17 24.55 11.72
CA GLY A 523 7.00 25.41 11.70
C GLY A 523 6.22 25.18 10.42
N TYR A 524 5.13 25.91 10.27
CA TYR A 524 4.13 25.60 9.24
C TYR A 524 4.28 26.41 7.95
N LEU A 525 5.50 26.86 7.62
CA LEU A 525 5.77 27.66 6.43
C LEU A 525 5.31 26.94 5.15
N PHE A 526 4.55 27.65 4.32
CA PHE A 526 4.01 27.18 3.04
C PHE A 526 3.14 25.91 3.13
N THR A 527 2.62 25.58 4.31
CA THR A 527 1.63 24.49 4.49
C THR A 527 0.22 25.04 4.52
N GLU A 528 -0.79 24.18 4.33
CA GLU A 528 -2.20 24.56 4.48
C GLU A 528 -2.47 25.22 5.84
N TYR A 529 -1.94 24.67 6.93
CA TYR A 529 -2.09 25.23 8.27
C TYR A 529 -1.41 26.60 8.40
N GLY A 530 -0.23 26.75 7.84
CA GLY A 530 0.45 28.04 7.80
C GLY A 530 -0.31 29.09 7.00
N PHE A 531 -0.90 28.73 5.86
CA PHE A 531 -1.75 29.63 5.09
C PHE A 531 -3.08 29.95 5.78
N TRP A 532 -3.58 29.06 6.64
CA TRP A 532 -4.72 29.37 7.49
C TRP A 532 -4.41 30.48 8.50
N GLN A 533 -3.21 30.50 9.08
CA GLN A 533 -2.78 31.53 10.02
C GLN A 533 -2.30 32.82 9.32
N TRP A 534 -1.44 32.66 8.30
CA TRP A 534 -0.88 33.72 7.46
C TRP A 534 -1.22 33.49 6.00
N PRO A 535 -2.36 34.04 5.50
CA PRO A 535 -2.83 33.77 4.15
C PRO A 535 -1.95 34.36 3.03
N ASP A 536 -1.11 35.36 3.34
CA ASP A 536 -0.28 36.03 2.36
C ASP A 536 1.07 35.31 2.19
N VAL A 537 1.34 34.86 0.96
CA VAL A 537 2.61 34.24 0.57
C VAL A 537 3.79 35.15 0.91
N SER A 538 3.64 36.48 0.78
CA SER A 538 4.74 37.42 1.06
C SER A 538 5.20 37.41 2.52
N SER A 539 4.30 37.10 3.46
CA SER A 539 4.64 36.93 4.88
C SER A 539 5.51 35.69 5.10
N HIS A 540 5.14 34.56 4.48
CA HIS A 540 5.95 33.33 4.54
C HIS A 540 7.34 33.53 3.94
N GLU A 541 7.42 34.25 2.81
CA GLU A 541 8.70 34.61 2.18
C GLU A 541 9.56 35.49 3.07
N THR A 542 8.95 36.49 3.70
CA THR A 542 9.65 37.39 4.62
C THR A 542 10.19 36.63 5.83
N HIS A 543 9.39 35.74 6.41
CA HIS A 543 9.79 34.90 7.54
C HIS A 543 10.92 33.93 7.17
N LEU A 544 10.78 33.22 6.04
CA LEU A 544 11.83 32.34 5.53
C LEU A 544 13.14 33.10 5.28
N ASN A 545 13.05 34.33 4.76
CA ASN A 545 14.22 35.19 4.56
C ASN A 545 14.87 35.58 5.90
N LYS A 546 14.10 35.91 6.94
CA LYS A 546 14.64 36.19 8.28
C LYS A 546 15.32 34.96 8.88
N LEU A 547 14.70 33.78 8.79
CA LEU A 547 15.29 32.51 9.24
C LEU A 547 16.60 32.21 8.50
N THR A 548 16.61 32.37 7.17
CA THR A 548 17.80 32.14 6.33
C THR A 548 18.93 33.10 6.70
N LEU A 549 18.64 34.39 6.89
CA LEU A 549 19.62 35.38 7.33
C LEU A 549 20.14 35.09 8.75
N ALA A 550 19.31 34.49 9.61
CA ALA A 550 19.70 34.02 10.94
C ALA A 550 20.44 32.66 10.92
N GLY A 551 20.79 32.14 9.74
CA GLY A 551 21.62 30.93 9.59
C GLY A 551 20.85 29.61 9.75
N VAL A 552 19.52 29.64 9.76
CA VAL A 552 18.70 28.41 9.71
C VAL A 552 18.86 27.78 8.32
N ASN A 553 19.30 26.52 8.30
CA ASN A 553 19.54 25.77 7.07
C ASN A 553 18.99 24.34 7.12
N ILE A 554 18.42 23.92 8.25
CA ILE A 554 17.68 22.66 8.38
C ILE A 554 16.24 22.97 8.73
N GLN A 555 15.32 22.42 7.95
CA GLN A 555 13.88 22.50 8.13
C GLN A 555 13.34 21.10 8.46
N GLN A 556 12.16 21.04 9.07
CA GLN A 556 11.43 19.77 9.22
C GLN A 556 10.13 19.84 8.43
N ALA A 557 9.75 18.72 7.82
CA ALA A 557 8.51 18.59 7.05
C ALA A 557 7.77 17.32 7.43
N GLU A 558 6.44 17.35 7.43
CA GLU A 558 5.62 16.23 7.91
C GLU A 558 5.25 15.27 6.77
N ALA A 559 5.45 13.97 7.03
CA ALA A 559 5.06 12.87 6.18
C ALA A 559 4.25 11.84 6.98
N TRP A 560 3.29 11.19 6.34
CA TRP A 560 2.43 10.21 7.01
C TRP A 560 2.44 8.87 6.31
N ILE A 561 2.37 7.81 7.09
CA ILE A 561 2.08 6.46 6.61
C ILE A 561 0.69 6.10 7.12
N ASP A 562 -0.26 6.02 6.19
CA ASP A 562 -1.66 5.72 6.48
C ASP A 562 -1.91 4.20 6.38
N LEU A 563 -2.09 3.58 7.54
CA LEU A 563 -2.30 2.15 7.71
C LEU A 563 -3.79 1.76 7.68
N ASP A 564 -4.71 2.72 7.48
CA ASP A 564 -6.11 2.41 7.18
C ASP A 564 -6.29 1.89 5.75
N VAL A 565 -5.28 2.07 4.90
CA VAL A 565 -5.21 1.45 3.57
C VAL A 565 -4.40 0.14 3.66
N PRO A 566 -4.89 -0.99 3.11
CA PRO A 566 -4.11 -2.23 3.07
C PRO A 566 -2.74 -2.00 2.40
N GLY A 567 -1.66 -2.52 2.99
CA GLY A 567 -0.28 -2.29 2.54
C GLY A 567 0.36 -0.97 3.00
N GLY A 568 -0.42 -0.03 3.56
CA GLY A 568 0.06 1.27 4.01
C GLY A 568 0.23 2.27 2.86
N LYS A 569 -0.29 3.50 3.01
CA LYS A 569 -0.15 4.55 1.99
C LYS A 569 0.74 5.68 2.48
N VAL A 570 1.83 5.92 1.76
CA VAL A 570 2.72 7.07 1.98
C VAL A 570 2.01 8.35 1.51
N GLN A 571 1.93 9.33 2.40
CA GLN A 571 1.34 10.65 2.16
C GLN A 571 2.40 11.73 2.31
N MET A 572 2.78 12.33 1.19
CA MET A 572 3.83 13.35 1.11
C MET A 572 3.30 14.73 0.73
N HIS A 573 2.00 14.92 0.46
CA HIS A 573 1.50 16.17 -0.15
C HIS A 573 1.90 17.44 0.61
N MET A 574 1.77 17.47 1.95
CA MET A 574 2.19 18.62 2.76
C MET A 574 3.71 18.84 2.70
N ALA A 575 4.51 17.77 2.82
CA ALA A 575 5.95 17.86 2.68
C ALA A 575 6.37 18.29 1.27
N ASP A 576 5.73 17.77 0.21
CA ASP A 576 6.02 18.09 -1.18
C ASP A 576 5.86 19.59 -1.44
N GLU A 577 4.73 20.16 -1.01
CA GLU A 577 4.43 21.59 -1.16
C GLU A 577 5.41 22.45 -0.35
N GLN A 578 5.61 22.12 0.93
CA GLN A 578 6.50 22.87 1.80
C GLN A 578 7.96 22.84 1.32
N ILE A 579 8.49 21.64 1.02
CA ILE A 579 9.89 21.47 0.61
C ILE A 579 10.14 22.19 -0.71
N SER A 580 9.24 22.05 -1.69
CA SER A 580 9.39 22.71 -2.99
C SER A 580 9.37 24.24 -2.84
N ALA A 581 8.40 24.78 -2.09
CA ALA A 581 8.29 26.22 -1.87
C ALA A 581 9.52 26.81 -1.16
N ILE A 582 10.07 26.09 -0.17
CA ILE A 582 11.28 26.52 0.53
C ILE A 582 12.50 26.44 -0.39
N LEU A 583 12.70 25.34 -1.14
CA LEU A 583 13.86 25.17 -2.02
C LEU A 583 13.87 26.12 -3.22
N GLU A 584 12.71 26.56 -3.71
CA GLU A 584 12.61 27.64 -4.71
C GLU A 584 13.25 28.95 -4.23
N ARG A 585 13.25 29.19 -2.91
CA ARG A 585 13.70 30.44 -2.29
C ARG A 585 15.05 30.30 -1.60
N ASN A 586 15.35 29.13 -1.04
CA ASN A 586 16.61 28.78 -0.41
C ASN A 586 17.04 27.34 -0.82
N PRO A 587 17.75 27.20 -1.96
CA PRO A 587 18.14 25.90 -2.53
C PRO A 587 19.08 25.06 -1.65
N GLU A 588 19.79 25.67 -0.71
CA GLU A 588 20.77 24.99 0.15
C GLU A 588 20.12 24.32 1.37
N THR A 589 18.83 24.57 1.62
CA THR A 589 18.09 24.04 2.77
C THR A 589 18.07 22.51 2.77
N LYS A 590 18.28 21.92 3.95
CA LYS A 590 18.15 20.48 4.19
C LYS A 590 16.92 20.17 5.04
N PHE A 591 16.43 18.95 4.95
CA PHE A 591 15.19 18.53 5.57
C PHE A 591 15.33 17.24 6.38
N LEU A 592 14.74 17.23 7.56
CA LEU A 592 14.37 16.00 8.26
C LEU A 592 12.87 15.77 8.11
N LEU A 593 12.45 14.59 7.68
CA LEU A 593 11.02 14.28 7.61
C LEU A 593 10.52 13.79 8.97
N ARG A 594 9.48 14.43 9.51
CA ARG A 594 8.74 13.92 10.66
C ARG A 594 7.74 12.89 10.15
N VAL A 595 7.94 11.62 10.48
CA VAL A 595 7.14 10.52 9.96
C VAL A 595 6.22 9.98 11.05
N GLY A 596 4.92 10.17 10.87
CA GLY A 596 3.89 9.61 11.75
C GLY A 596 3.10 8.48 11.10
N PHE A 597 2.47 7.64 11.93
CA PHE A 597 1.64 6.52 11.49
C PHE A 597 0.18 6.73 11.90
N ARG A 598 -0.72 6.69 10.92
CA ARG A 598 -2.16 6.77 11.17
C ARG A 598 -2.77 5.37 11.02
N ALA A 599 -3.46 4.89 12.06
CA ALA A 599 -4.25 3.67 11.99
C ALA A 599 -5.57 3.89 12.74
N GLY A 600 -6.68 3.78 12.04
CA GLY A 600 -8.03 4.07 12.51
C GLY A 600 -8.97 2.87 12.37
N ASP A 601 -10.25 3.14 12.08
CA ASP A 601 -11.30 2.11 12.10
C ASP A 601 -11.07 1.00 11.07
N ALA A 602 -10.49 1.31 9.91
CA ALA A 602 -10.24 0.32 8.88
C ALA A 602 -9.13 -0.65 9.30
N PHE A 603 -8.04 -0.15 9.89
CA PHE A 603 -7.02 -1.00 10.52
C PHE A 603 -7.63 -1.84 11.63
N ALA A 604 -8.37 -1.21 12.55
CA ALA A 604 -8.99 -1.90 13.69
C ALA A 604 -9.98 -3.00 13.26
N SER A 605 -10.72 -2.78 12.17
CA SER A 605 -11.67 -3.74 11.63
C SER A 605 -10.97 -4.94 10.99
N ARG A 606 -9.83 -4.72 10.32
CA ARG A 606 -9.01 -5.80 9.73
C ARG A 606 -8.22 -6.56 10.78
N HIS A 607 -7.82 -5.90 11.86
CA HIS A 607 -6.93 -6.46 12.88
C HIS A 607 -7.47 -6.25 14.30
N PRO A 608 -8.64 -6.81 14.64
CA PRO A 608 -9.32 -6.55 15.91
C PRO A 608 -8.56 -7.07 17.14
N THR A 609 -7.61 -8.00 16.98
CA THR A 609 -6.73 -8.51 18.05
C THR A 609 -5.50 -7.64 18.27
N GLU A 610 -5.22 -6.71 17.37
CA GLU A 610 -4.02 -5.87 17.31
C GLU A 610 -4.25 -4.44 17.85
N VAL A 611 -5.44 -4.19 18.40
CA VAL A 611 -5.83 -2.89 18.99
C VAL A 611 -5.83 -2.93 20.50
N VAL A 612 -5.63 -1.77 21.11
CA VAL A 612 -5.65 -1.55 22.55
C VAL A 612 -7.01 -1.95 23.13
N LYS A 613 -6.97 -2.65 24.26
CA LYS A 613 -8.15 -2.99 25.05
C LYS A 613 -8.05 -2.35 26.43
N PHE A 614 -9.13 -1.73 26.90
CA PHE A 614 -9.25 -1.23 28.26
C PHE A 614 -9.56 -2.38 29.24
N ASN A 615 -9.37 -2.13 30.53
CA ASN A 615 -9.67 -3.08 31.61
C ASN A 615 -11.14 -3.52 31.71
N ASP A 616 -12.07 -2.81 31.07
CA ASP A 616 -13.49 -3.19 30.97
C ASP A 616 -13.81 -4.02 29.71
N GLY A 617 -12.79 -4.29 28.87
CA GLY A 617 -12.90 -5.06 27.63
C GLY A 617 -13.24 -4.23 26.38
N THR A 618 -13.48 -2.92 26.51
CA THR A 618 -13.75 -2.03 25.37
C THR A 618 -12.45 -1.64 24.65
N THR A 619 -12.56 -1.22 23.39
CA THR A 619 -11.42 -0.78 22.57
C THR A 619 -11.50 0.71 22.18
N GLY A 620 -12.63 1.36 22.45
CA GLY A 620 -12.90 2.77 22.16
C GLY A 620 -13.98 3.34 23.08
N GLY A 621 -14.23 4.64 22.98
CA GLY A 621 -15.25 5.35 23.77
C GLY A 621 -14.75 5.97 25.08
N HIS A 622 -13.48 5.72 25.43
CA HIS A 622 -12.80 6.31 26.60
C HIS A 622 -11.69 7.31 26.24
N TRP A 623 -11.44 7.52 24.94
CA TRP A 623 -10.44 8.45 24.45
C TRP A 623 -10.94 9.90 24.56
N ASN A 624 -10.12 10.78 25.12
CA ASN A 624 -10.48 12.17 25.40
C ASN A 624 -9.93 13.15 24.35
N ASN A 625 -8.87 12.80 23.62
CA ASN A 625 -8.21 13.66 22.66
C ASN A 625 -7.69 12.87 21.44
N PRO A 626 -8.58 12.44 20.52
CA PRO A 626 -8.22 11.57 19.40
C PRO A 626 -7.13 12.15 18.49
N ALA A 627 -6.95 13.46 18.45
CA ALA A 627 -5.90 14.12 17.67
C ALA A 627 -4.47 13.69 18.11
N GLN A 628 -4.28 13.26 19.36
CA GLN A 628 -3.00 12.73 19.84
C GLN A 628 -2.60 11.40 19.18
N ALA A 629 -3.56 10.71 18.56
CA ALA A 629 -3.34 9.50 17.76
C ALA A 629 -3.48 9.75 16.25
N TYR A 630 -3.54 11.04 15.83
CA TYR A 630 -3.84 11.44 14.45
C TYR A 630 -5.21 10.95 13.97
N LEU A 631 -6.18 10.91 14.90
CA LEU A 631 -7.56 10.50 14.66
C LEU A 631 -8.52 11.67 14.96
N THR A 632 -9.75 11.54 14.49
CA THR A 632 -10.79 12.57 14.68
C THR A 632 -11.95 12.11 15.57
N ASP A 633 -12.15 10.79 15.72
CA ASP A 633 -13.24 10.22 16.53
C ASP A 633 -12.69 9.57 17.82
N PRO A 634 -13.17 9.98 19.01
CA PRO A 634 -12.79 9.35 20.28
C PRO A 634 -13.29 7.91 20.45
N ASN A 635 -14.14 7.40 19.54
CA ASN A 635 -14.59 6.00 19.55
C ASN A 635 -13.70 5.07 18.73
N THR A 636 -12.84 5.62 17.87
CA THR A 636 -11.94 4.80 17.04
C THR A 636 -10.91 4.07 17.91
N PRO A 637 -10.80 2.73 17.79
CA PRO A 637 -9.77 1.97 18.47
C PRO A 637 -8.36 2.39 18.05
N ARG A 638 -7.40 2.20 18.96
CA ARG A 638 -5.99 2.48 18.67
C ARG A 638 -5.23 1.20 18.47
N TYR A 639 -4.25 1.21 17.57
CA TYR A 639 -3.30 0.11 17.49
C TYR A 639 -2.58 -0.07 18.84
N SER A 640 -2.39 -1.33 19.23
CA SER A 640 -1.53 -1.64 20.35
C SER A 640 -0.08 -1.41 19.94
N LEU A 641 0.71 -0.73 20.77
CA LEU A 641 2.16 -0.71 20.59
C LEU A 641 2.80 -2.09 20.82
N ALA A 642 2.02 -3.11 21.22
CA ALA A 642 2.38 -4.53 21.23
C ALA A 642 2.30 -5.21 19.84
N SER A 643 1.59 -4.58 18.89
CA SER A 643 1.17 -5.19 17.62
C SER A 643 2.33 -5.46 16.66
N HIS A 644 2.40 -6.69 16.16
CA HIS A 644 3.31 -7.10 15.09
C HIS A 644 2.81 -6.71 13.71
N VAL A 645 1.49 -6.73 13.52
CA VAL A 645 0.87 -6.35 12.24
C VAL A 645 1.09 -4.87 11.97
N TRP A 646 0.83 -4.01 12.97
CA TRP A 646 1.15 -2.58 12.87
C TRP A 646 2.64 -2.38 12.64
N GLU A 647 3.51 -3.05 13.41
CA GLU A 647 4.97 -2.95 13.27
C GLU A 647 5.42 -3.25 11.84
N ARG A 648 4.91 -4.33 11.25
CA ARG A 648 5.28 -4.78 9.92
C ARG A 648 4.78 -3.82 8.83
N GLN A 649 3.53 -3.40 8.89
CA GLN A 649 2.97 -2.46 7.92
C GLN A 649 3.64 -1.07 8.03
N ALA A 650 3.96 -0.61 9.24
CA ALA A 650 4.73 0.60 9.47
C ALA A 650 6.15 0.49 8.87
N ALA A 651 6.82 -0.64 9.04
CA ALA A 651 8.14 -0.89 8.45
C ALA A 651 8.09 -0.92 6.91
N GLN A 652 7.13 -1.63 6.32
CA GLN A 652 6.92 -1.63 4.88
C GLN A 652 6.64 -0.21 4.36
N GLY A 653 5.79 0.55 5.05
CA GLY A 653 5.54 1.96 4.72
C GLY A 653 6.78 2.84 4.76
N LEU A 654 7.77 2.55 5.61
CA LEU A 654 9.06 3.26 5.62
C LEU A 654 9.94 2.87 4.42
N VAL A 655 9.90 1.62 3.97
CA VAL A 655 10.53 1.20 2.70
C VAL A 655 9.88 1.93 1.53
N ASP A 656 8.55 1.99 1.51
CA ASP A 656 7.80 2.69 0.47
C ASP A 656 8.04 4.20 0.51
N LEU A 657 8.22 4.78 1.70
CA LEU A 657 8.62 6.18 1.85
C LEU A 657 10.00 6.42 1.21
N ALA A 658 10.99 5.57 1.49
CA ALA A 658 12.31 5.66 0.87
C ALA A 658 12.23 5.53 -0.66
N LYS A 659 11.40 4.60 -1.16
CA LYS A 659 11.13 4.42 -2.59
C LYS A 659 10.48 5.66 -3.22
N VAL A 660 9.44 6.20 -2.60
CA VAL A 660 8.78 7.45 -3.05
C VAL A 660 9.79 8.59 -3.07
N LEU A 661 10.57 8.75 -2.00
CA LEU A 661 11.59 9.79 -1.89
C LEU A 661 12.63 9.69 -3.02
N SER A 662 13.05 8.48 -3.41
CA SER A 662 14.03 8.26 -4.49
C SER A 662 13.62 8.88 -5.84
N THR A 663 12.31 9.10 -6.04
CA THR A 663 11.71 9.66 -7.26
C THR A 663 11.55 11.18 -7.21
N LYS A 664 11.69 11.81 -6.03
CA LYS A 664 11.47 13.25 -5.84
C LYS A 664 12.64 14.05 -6.41
N SER A 665 12.33 15.23 -6.97
CA SER A 665 13.34 16.17 -7.47
C SER A 665 14.23 16.74 -6.36
N TYR A 666 13.69 16.86 -5.15
CA TYR A 666 14.36 17.41 -3.98
C TYR A 666 15.04 16.36 -3.09
N LYS A 667 15.12 15.09 -3.52
CA LYS A 667 15.55 13.96 -2.68
C LYS A 667 16.89 14.17 -1.97
N ASP A 668 17.86 14.80 -2.63
CA ASP A 668 19.20 15.06 -2.07
C ASP A 668 19.23 16.20 -1.05
N SER A 669 18.10 16.88 -0.83
CA SER A 669 17.90 17.84 0.27
C SER A 669 17.30 17.20 1.51
N VAL A 670 16.76 15.99 1.44
CA VAL A 670 16.29 15.25 2.62
C VAL A 670 17.45 14.43 3.18
N ILE A 671 17.81 14.67 4.44
CA ILE A 671 19.00 14.07 5.07
C ILE A 671 18.65 12.96 6.08
N GLY A 672 17.37 12.78 6.39
CA GLY A 672 16.95 11.76 7.36
C GLY A 672 15.50 11.91 7.77
N ILE A 673 15.11 11.11 8.76
CA ILE A 673 13.76 11.09 9.32
C ILE A 673 13.76 11.13 10.84
N ILE A 674 12.67 11.64 11.41
CA ILE A 674 12.31 11.55 12.83
C ILE A 674 11.02 10.74 12.90
N ILE A 675 11.11 9.53 13.43
CA ILE A 675 9.98 8.60 13.51
C ILE A 675 9.17 8.88 14.79
N GLY A 676 7.86 9.09 14.63
CA GLY A 676 6.92 9.27 15.73
C GLY A 676 5.80 8.23 15.75
N ALA A 677 5.53 7.68 16.93
CA ALA A 677 4.41 6.75 17.20
C ALA A 677 3.86 6.97 18.62
N GLY A 678 2.71 6.37 18.95
CA GLY A 678 2.07 6.55 20.26
C GLY A 678 1.54 7.97 20.51
N THR A 679 1.28 8.33 21.76
CA THR A 679 0.66 9.64 22.09
C THR A 679 1.51 10.80 21.59
N CYS A 680 0.88 11.70 20.82
CA CYS A 680 1.51 12.88 20.21
C CYS A 680 2.70 12.56 19.29
N GLY A 681 2.86 11.29 18.86
CA GLY A 681 4.03 10.84 18.10
C GLY A 681 5.32 10.76 18.92
N GLN A 682 5.27 10.86 20.24
CA GLN A 682 6.46 10.94 21.11
C GLN A 682 6.95 9.60 21.65
N TRP A 683 6.51 8.48 21.06
CA TRP A 683 6.75 7.14 21.57
C TRP A 683 6.36 6.99 23.04
N LEU A 684 5.20 7.53 23.40
CA LEU A 684 4.57 7.36 24.70
C LEU A 684 3.45 6.29 24.60
N TRP A 685 3.07 5.67 25.72
CA TRP A 685 1.80 4.95 25.75
C TRP A 685 0.66 5.88 25.40
N TRP A 686 -0.42 5.30 24.87
CA TRP A 686 -1.64 6.05 24.71
C TRP A 686 -2.09 6.58 26.05
N GLY A 687 -2.38 7.89 26.10
CA GLY A 687 -2.52 8.56 27.38
C GLY A 687 -3.60 9.60 27.52
N ASP A 688 -4.50 9.73 26.55
CA ASP A 688 -5.67 10.60 26.61
C ASP A 688 -6.92 9.79 26.94
N PHE A 689 -6.98 9.28 28.16
CA PHE A 689 -8.19 8.72 28.75
C PHE A 689 -8.25 9.03 30.25
N ASN A 690 -9.37 8.72 30.91
CA ASN A 690 -9.48 8.90 32.35
C ASN A 690 -8.77 7.76 33.11
N TYR A 691 -7.54 8.00 33.54
CA TYR A 691 -6.72 7.03 34.27
C TYR A 691 -7.21 6.67 35.68
N GLU A 692 -8.07 7.48 36.29
CA GLU A 692 -8.64 7.14 37.60
C GLU A 692 -9.61 5.95 37.47
N THR A 693 -10.18 5.76 36.28
CA THR A 693 -11.22 4.76 36.01
C THR A 693 -10.74 3.64 35.09
N TYR A 694 -9.85 3.96 34.15
CA TYR A 694 -9.45 3.05 33.08
C TYR A 694 -7.93 2.82 33.06
N CYS A 695 -7.51 1.69 32.51
CA CYS A 695 -6.12 1.45 32.13
C CYS A 695 -6.01 0.53 30.92
N ILE A 696 -4.88 0.64 30.24
CA ILE A 696 -4.49 -0.10 29.04
C ILE A 696 -3.13 -0.77 29.29
N ASP A 697 -2.68 -1.77 28.55
CA ASP A 697 -3.33 -2.41 27.41
C ASP A 697 -3.67 -3.86 27.77
N PHE A 698 -4.96 -4.21 27.72
CA PHE A 698 -5.53 -5.54 27.96
C PHE A 698 -5.73 -6.35 26.68
N SER A 699 -5.14 -5.91 25.56
CA SER A 699 -5.22 -6.61 24.28
C SER A 699 -4.62 -8.02 24.37
N ASP A 700 -5.12 -8.90 23.50
CA ASP A 700 -4.68 -10.29 23.49
C ASP A 700 -3.21 -10.38 23.06
N ILE A 701 -2.80 -9.50 22.15
CA ILE A 701 -1.41 -9.37 21.73
C ILE A 701 -0.50 -8.87 22.87
N MET A 702 -0.89 -7.86 23.65
CA MET A 702 -0.07 -7.43 24.80
C MET A 702 0.05 -8.54 25.86
N LEU A 703 -1.01 -9.32 26.08
CA LEU A 703 -0.94 -10.48 26.98
C LEU A 703 0.06 -11.53 26.48
N GLN A 704 0.01 -11.84 25.18
CA GLN A 704 0.97 -12.76 24.56
C GLN A 704 2.41 -12.25 24.74
N ARG A 705 2.67 -10.97 24.46
CA ARG A 705 4.01 -10.38 24.63
C ARG A 705 4.50 -10.39 26.07
N TYR A 706 3.59 -10.21 27.01
CA TYR A 706 3.93 -10.29 28.42
C TYR A 706 4.32 -11.72 28.85
N LYS A 707 3.67 -12.74 28.28
CA LYS A 707 4.05 -14.15 28.47
C LYS A 707 5.42 -14.44 27.88
N GLU A 708 5.65 -14.05 26.63
CA GLU A 708 6.94 -14.21 25.95
C GLU A 708 8.08 -13.55 26.74
N TYR A 709 7.87 -12.32 27.22
CA TYR A 709 8.83 -11.64 28.09
C TYR A 709 9.13 -12.43 29.37
N ALA A 710 8.12 -13.01 30.02
CA ALA A 710 8.30 -13.80 31.24
C ALA A 710 9.06 -15.11 30.94
N GLU A 711 8.79 -15.75 29.81
CA GLU A 711 9.50 -16.94 29.33
C GLU A 711 10.98 -16.63 29.05
N GLU A 712 11.25 -15.54 28.31
CA GLU A 712 12.61 -15.04 28.05
C GLU A 712 13.37 -14.79 29.36
N LYS A 713 12.73 -14.09 30.32
CA LYS A 713 13.38 -13.65 31.55
C LYS A 713 13.62 -14.78 32.55
N TYR A 714 12.63 -15.64 32.77
CA TYR A 714 12.67 -16.63 33.84
C TYR A 714 13.09 -18.01 33.36
N VAL A 715 12.91 -18.34 32.07
CA VAL A 715 13.24 -19.62 31.41
C VAL A 715 12.48 -20.84 31.93
N THR A 716 12.19 -20.90 33.23
CA THR A 716 11.52 -22.00 33.91
C THR A 716 10.37 -21.50 34.78
N VAL A 717 9.31 -22.32 34.87
CA VAL A 717 8.17 -22.05 35.76
C VAL A 717 8.61 -21.90 37.22
N SER A 718 9.62 -22.65 37.68
CA SER A 718 10.14 -22.54 39.05
C SER A 718 10.73 -21.16 39.35
N ALA A 719 11.48 -20.57 38.41
CA ALA A 719 12.02 -19.23 38.56
C ALA A 719 10.93 -18.16 38.55
N LEU A 720 9.92 -18.29 37.66
CA LEU A 720 8.75 -17.41 37.62
C LEU A 720 8.00 -17.42 38.97
N ARG A 721 7.70 -18.61 39.50
CA ARG A 721 7.00 -18.78 40.79
C ARG A 721 7.77 -18.16 41.95
N ALA A 722 9.09 -18.33 41.96
CA ALA A 722 9.96 -17.74 42.97
C ALA A 722 9.97 -16.21 42.88
N ALA A 723 10.10 -15.64 41.68
CA ALA A 723 10.15 -14.20 41.47
C ALA A 723 8.83 -13.50 41.78
N TRP A 724 7.70 -14.09 41.38
CA TRP A 724 6.38 -13.51 41.60
C TRP A 724 5.76 -13.88 42.95
N ASN A 725 6.45 -14.71 43.74
CA ASN A 725 5.96 -15.27 45.00
C ASN A 725 4.53 -15.86 44.86
N ASN A 726 4.32 -16.62 43.78
CA ASN A 726 3.05 -17.25 43.45
C ASN A 726 3.27 -18.72 43.12
N ALA A 727 2.88 -19.63 43.99
CA ALA A 727 3.15 -21.07 43.82
C ALA A 727 2.35 -21.72 42.68
N SER A 728 1.24 -21.11 42.25
CA SER A 728 0.35 -21.65 41.22
C SER A 728 0.66 -21.20 39.80
N VAL A 729 1.36 -20.07 39.62
CA VAL A 729 1.56 -19.49 38.29
C VAL A 729 2.41 -20.39 37.39
N THR A 730 2.02 -20.47 36.13
CA THR A 730 2.77 -20.97 34.97
C THR A 730 2.74 -19.90 33.87
N PHE A 731 3.58 -20.03 32.85
CA PHE A 731 3.57 -19.10 31.70
C PHE A 731 2.17 -19.00 31.06
N ASP A 732 1.46 -20.12 30.90
CA ASP A 732 0.10 -20.15 30.34
C ASP A 732 -0.94 -19.39 31.18
N THR A 733 -0.77 -19.37 32.51
CA THR A 733 -1.73 -18.75 33.45
C THR A 733 -1.47 -17.27 33.74
N ILE A 734 -0.44 -16.67 33.14
CA ILE A 734 -0.14 -15.24 33.29
C ILE A 734 -1.35 -14.41 32.84
N THR A 735 -1.66 -13.36 33.61
CA THR A 735 -2.68 -12.36 33.29
C THR A 735 -2.13 -10.94 33.44
N ILE A 736 -2.71 -10.02 32.66
CA ILE A 736 -2.37 -8.60 32.74
C ILE A 736 -2.79 -8.05 34.12
N PRO A 737 -1.92 -7.29 34.81
CA PRO A 737 -2.27 -6.66 36.08
C PRO A 737 -3.49 -5.75 35.97
N THR A 738 -4.42 -5.88 36.91
CA THR A 738 -5.63 -5.04 37.00
C THR A 738 -5.29 -3.61 37.42
N LEU A 739 -6.21 -2.66 37.20
CA LEU A 739 -6.06 -1.28 37.68
C LEU A 739 -5.74 -1.22 39.20
N ALA A 740 -6.41 -2.07 39.99
CA ALA A 740 -6.20 -2.13 41.44
C ALA A 740 -4.80 -2.62 41.82
N GLU A 741 -4.25 -3.59 41.07
CA GLU A 741 -2.88 -4.10 41.29
C GLU A 741 -1.82 -3.08 40.84
N ARG A 742 -2.10 -2.31 39.77
CA ARG A 742 -1.23 -1.23 39.28
C ARG A 742 -1.25 0.02 40.18
N GLY A 743 -2.37 0.26 40.86
CA GLY A 743 -2.64 1.47 41.64
C GLY A 743 -3.01 2.69 40.77
N VAL A 744 -3.83 3.59 41.32
CA VAL A 744 -4.15 4.89 40.72
C VAL A 744 -3.06 5.87 41.15
N ASP A 745 -2.08 6.10 40.28
CA ASP A 745 -1.08 7.15 40.51
C ASP A 745 -0.99 7.94 39.20
N VAL A 746 -1.77 9.00 39.09
CA VAL A 746 -1.63 9.99 38.01
C VAL A 746 -1.64 11.39 38.62
N PRO A 747 -0.75 12.31 38.19
CA PRO A 747 -0.68 13.65 38.72
C PRO A 747 -1.72 14.56 38.03
N ASN A 748 -2.64 15.15 38.80
CA ASN A 748 -3.40 16.32 38.31
C ASN A 748 -2.55 17.59 38.26
N SER A 749 -1.33 17.56 38.80
CA SER A 749 -0.21 18.47 38.52
C SER A 749 1.02 18.01 39.29
N VAL A 750 2.23 18.44 38.89
CA VAL A 750 3.44 18.31 39.72
C VAL A 750 3.40 19.14 41.02
N SER A 751 2.25 19.77 41.32
CA SER A 751 2.05 20.67 42.46
C SER A 751 1.07 20.16 43.52
N GLU A 752 0.48 18.97 43.37
CA GLU A 752 -0.53 18.46 44.32
C GLU A 752 -0.05 17.23 45.10
N PHE A 753 -0.14 17.34 46.44
CA PHE A 753 0.08 16.25 47.40
C PHE A 753 -1.02 15.17 47.30
N PRO A 754 -0.70 13.86 47.30
CA PRO A 754 -1.67 12.82 47.09
C PRO A 754 -2.31 12.48 48.44
N PRO A 755 -3.63 12.38 48.48
CA PRO A 755 -4.36 11.90 49.63
C PRO A 755 -4.57 10.40 49.51
N VAL A 756 -3.57 9.55 49.80
CA VAL A 756 -3.84 8.09 49.83
C VAL A 756 -3.12 7.34 50.93
N SER A 757 -3.89 6.49 51.63
CA SER A 757 -3.42 5.48 52.57
C SER A 757 -2.80 4.30 51.83
N TYR A 758 -1.56 3.94 52.15
CA TYR A 758 -0.82 2.84 51.53
C TYR A 758 -1.45 1.47 51.76
N GLN A 759 -1.46 0.61 50.72
CA GLN A 759 -1.91 -0.78 50.82
C GLN A 759 -0.84 -1.69 51.47
N GLN A 760 -1.27 -2.85 51.98
CA GLN A 760 -0.38 -3.83 52.62
C GLN A 760 0.69 -4.34 51.64
N GLY A 761 1.98 -4.13 51.96
CA GLY A 761 3.11 -4.53 51.11
C GLY A 761 3.79 -3.38 50.35
N GLN A 762 3.27 -2.16 50.47
CA GLN A 762 3.93 -0.92 50.04
C GLN A 762 4.71 -0.32 51.22
N PHE A 763 5.96 0.11 51.00
CA PHE A 763 6.74 0.84 52.00
C PHE A 763 6.89 2.29 51.56
N GLY A 764 5.96 3.15 52.00
CA GLY A 764 5.88 4.52 51.51
C GLY A 764 5.76 4.53 49.98
N TYR A 765 6.73 5.13 49.31
CA TYR A 765 6.77 5.29 47.85
C TYR A 765 7.41 4.13 47.08
N PHE A 766 7.61 2.94 47.67
CA PHE A 766 8.26 1.81 46.98
C PHE A 766 7.43 0.53 47.04
N ARG A 767 7.44 -0.23 45.93
CA ARG A 767 6.88 -1.57 45.79
C ARG A 767 7.85 -2.59 46.34
N ASN A 768 7.39 -3.43 47.28
CA ASN A 768 8.17 -4.59 47.70
C ASN A 768 7.94 -5.74 46.72
N PRO A 769 8.94 -6.18 45.92
CA PRO A 769 8.76 -7.25 44.95
C PRO A 769 8.37 -8.60 45.57
N GLY A 770 8.75 -8.84 46.84
CA GLY A 770 8.44 -10.08 47.54
C GLY A 770 7.00 -10.20 48.07
N VAL A 771 6.16 -9.17 47.89
CA VAL A 771 4.80 -9.11 48.44
C VAL A 771 3.78 -8.81 47.33
N GLY A 772 2.63 -9.49 47.37
CA GLY A 772 1.39 -9.05 46.72
C GLY A 772 1.46 -8.81 45.21
N ASN A 773 1.98 -9.76 44.43
CA ASN A 773 2.09 -9.68 42.97
C ASN A 773 2.87 -8.45 42.43
N ASN A 774 3.60 -7.69 43.26
CA ASN A 774 4.28 -6.46 42.82
C ASN A 774 5.33 -6.71 41.71
N GLN A 775 6.10 -7.81 41.78
CA GLN A 775 7.06 -8.14 40.73
C GLN A 775 6.38 -8.40 39.38
N ARG A 776 5.16 -8.97 39.39
CA ARG A 776 4.32 -9.14 38.20
C ARG A 776 4.01 -7.78 37.57
N VAL A 777 3.59 -6.80 38.37
CA VAL A 777 3.30 -5.42 37.91
C VAL A 777 4.55 -4.77 37.31
N VAL A 778 5.70 -4.86 37.98
CA VAL A 778 6.97 -4.33 37.47
C VAL A 778 7.34 -4.97 36.14
N ASP A 779 7.28 -6.30 36.06
CA ASP A 779 7.58 -7.06 34.84
C ASP A 779 6.66 -6.66 33.68
N TYR A 780 5.40 -6.34 33.96
CA TYR A 780 4.46 -5.87 32.95
C TYR A 780 4.86 -4.48 32.41
N TYR A 781 5.25 -3.53 33.27
CA TYR A 781 5.75 -2.22 32.80
C TYR A 781 7.07 -2.31 32.04
N ILE A 782 7.98 -3.22 32.44
CA ILE A 782 9.19 -3.51 31.65
C ILE A 782 8.80 -4.07 30.29
N SER A 783 7.91 -5.08 30.25
CA SER A 783 7.44 -5.70 29.01
C SER A 783 6.84 -4.66 28.07
N MET A 784 5.95 -3.80 28.57
CA MET A 784 5.44 -2.65 27.84
C MET A 784 6.59 -1.80 27.27
N SER A 785 7.49 -1.30 28.12
CA SER A 785 8.58 -0.41 27.68
C SER A 785 9.51 -1.04 26.63
N ARG A 786 9.78 -2.35 26.75
CA ARG A 786 10.55 -3.12 25.76
C ARG A 786 9.81 -3.24 24.44
N GLU A 787 8.50 -3.51 24.48
CA GLU A 787 7.65 -3.60 23.30
C GLU A 787 7.68 -2.29 22.49
N LEU A 788 7.62 -1.14 23.17
CA LEU A 788 7.77 0.17 22.55
C LEU A 788 9.18 0.37 21.93
N SER A 789 10.23 0.09 22.71
CA SER A 789 11.63 0.24 22.32
C SER A 789 12.00 -0.61 21.10
N ARG A 790 11.59 -1.88 21.11
CA ARG A 790 11.87 -2.85 20.05
C ARG A 790 11.25 -2.43 18.72
N ARG A 791 10.05 -1.85 18.73
CA ARG A 791 9.40 -1.30 17.52
C ARG A 791 10.18 -0.13 16.95
N MET A 792 10.54 0.82 17.81
CA MET A 792 11.31 1.99 17.41
C MET A 792 12.63 1.60 16.75
N ILE A 793 13.38 0.69 17.38
CA ILE A 793 14.65 0.17 16.84
C ILE A 793 14.43 -0.48 15.47
N TYR A 794 13.39 -1.30 15.36
CA TYR A 794 13.06 -2.01 14.12
C TYR A 794 12.71 -1.05 12.97
N LEU A 795 11.88 -0.04 13.23
CA LEU A 795 11.49 0.95 12.23
C LEU A 795 12.69 1.80 11.78
N CYS A 796 13.55 2.21 12.72
CA CYS A 796 14.78 2.93 12.38
C CYS A 796 15.74 2.06 11.56
N ARG A 797 15.94 0.78 11.94
CA ARG A 797 16.76 -0.18 11.18
C ARG A 797 16.20 -0.39 9.79
N THR A 798 14.88 -0.54 9.66
CA THR A 798 14.21 -0.71 8.37
C THR A 798 14.52 0.45 7.42
N PHE A 799 14.31 1.69 7.87
CA PHE A 799 14.56 2.85 7.02
C PHE A 799 16.05 3.01 6.68
N LYS A 800 16.95 2.74 7.65
CA LYS A 800 18.39 2.72 7.38
C LYS A 800 18.76 1.69 6.32
N THR A 801 18.30 0.45 6.43
CA THR A 801 18.55 -0.60 5.42
C THR A 801 17.99 -0.21 4.06
N ALA A 802 16.75 0.30 4.00
CA ALA A 802 16.12 0.78 2.78
C ALA A 802 16.89 1.93 2.11
N THR A 803 17.73 2.63 2.86
CA THR A 803 18.54 3.78 2.43
C THR A 803 20.05 3.51 2.42
N ASP A 804 20.47 2.24 2.43
CA ASP A 804 21.89 1.83 2.45
C ASP A 804 22.71 2.45 3.60
N ASN A 805 22.07 2.67 4.75
CA ASN A 805 22.62 3.34 5.93
C ASN A 805 23.14 4.77 5.69
N LYS A 806 22.67 5.45 4.64
CA LYS A 806 23.15 6.78 4.20
C LYS A 806 22.21 7.94 4.56
N MET A 807 21.16 7.67 5.33
CA MET A 807 20.29 8.71 5.87
C MET A 807 20.21 8.58 7.39
N LEU A 808 20.07 9.72 8.07
CA LEU A 808 19.91 9.75 9.52
C LEU A 808 18.53 9.22 9.94
N THR A 809 18.49 8.49 11.05
CA THR A 809 17.24 8.06 11.69
C THR A 809 17.21 8.48 13.15
N GLY A 810 16.18 9.23 13.52
CA GLY A 810 15.87 9.54 14.90
C GLY A 810 14.45 9.16 15.28
N ALA A 811 14.16 9.27 16.57
CA ALA A 811 12.83 9.05 17.12
C ALA A 811 12.51 10.08 18.20
N PHE A 812 11.25 10.45 18.34
CA PHE A 812 10.82 11.26 19.47
C PHE A 812 10.88 10.42 20.75
N TYR A 813 11.82 10.68 21.65
CA TYR A 813 12.09 9.85 22.81
C TYR A 813 12.80 10.64 23.92
N GLY A 814 12.20 10.65 25.11
CA GLY A 814 12.64 11.44 26.27
C GLY A 814 12.43 10.67 27.57
N PRO A 815 13.22 9.61 27.85
CA PRO A 815 12.94 8.67 28.94
C PRO A 815 13.15 9.23 30.36
N THR A 816 13.56 10.50 30.47
CA THR A 816 13.64 11.23 31.75
C THR A 816 12.61 12.36 31.81
N GLY A 817 11.51 12.23 31.09
CA GLY A 817 10.31 13.07 31.09
C GLY A 817 9.57 13.13 32.45
N ILE A 818 8.38 13.74 32.47
CA ILE A 818 7.65 14.18 33.70
C ILE A 818 6.21 13.70 33.78
N ILE A 819 5.75 13.06 32.73
CA ILE A 819 4.39 12.57 32.60
C ILE A 819 4.22 11.29 33.46
N GLY A 820 5.32 10.71 33.96
CA GLY A 820 5.33 9.59 34.90
C GLY A 820 5.42 8.24 34.19
N TYR A 821 6.09 7.25 34.78
CA TYR A 821 6.48 6.03 34.06
C TYR A 821 5.27 5.21 33.58
N LYS A 822 4.12 5.35 34.25
CA LYS A 822 2.86 4.70 33.87
C LYS A 822 2.22 5.29 32.61
N MET A 823 2.46 6.56 32.31
CA MET A 823 1.98 7.23 31.10
C MET A 823 3.04 7.24 30.00
N GLU A 824 4.32 7.38 30.37
CA GLU A 824 5.41 7.52 29.41
C GLU A 824 5.80 6.21 28.75
N GLY A 825 6.00 5.14 29.52
CA GLY A 825 6.44 3.87 28.96
C GLY A 825 7.88 3.81 28.48
N GLN A 826 8.66 4.86 28.70
CA GLN A 826 10.02 4.99 28.19
C GLN A 826 11.09 4.66 29.25
N SER A 827 10.69 4.30 30.47
CA SER A 827 11.62 4.21 31.60
C SER A 827 12.63 3.06 31.49
N TYR A 828 12.35 2.03 30.71
CA TYR A 828 13.32 0.97 30.36
C TYR A 828 13.83 1.20 28.93
N PHE A 829 15.01 1.83 28.80
CA PHE A 829 15.54 2.32 27.52
C PHE A 829 16.90 1.76 27.14
N ASP A 830 17.42 0.77 27.85
CA ASP A 830 18.76 0.21 27.61
C ASP A 830 18.93 -0.29 26.18
N GLU A 831 17.90 -0.94 25.61
CA GLU A 831 17.91 -1.43 24.22
C GLU A 831 17.94 -0.26 23.22
N VAL A 832 17.21 0.84 23.48
CA VAL A 832 17.20 2.03 22.62
C VAL A 832 18.55 2.75 22.67
N LEU A 833 19.14 2.85 23.86
CA LEU A 833 20.45 3.48 24.07
C LEU A 833 21.57 2.68 23.38
N ALA A 834 21.52 1.36 23.43
CA ALA A 834 22.51 0.49 22.82
C ALA A 834 22.37 0.33 21.29
N SER A 835 21.19 0.58 20.73
CA SER A 835 20.88 0.33 19.32
C SER A 835 21.65 1.26 18.36
N GLU A 836 22.51 0.72 17.50
CA GLU A 836 23.22 1.50 16.45
C GLU A 836 22.29 2.10 15.36
N TRP A 837 21.04 1.62 15.30
CA TRP A 837 20.08 2.00 14.28
C TRP A 837 19.39 3.33 14.54
N ILE A 838 19.57 3.90 15.73
CA ILE A 838 19.00 5.20 16.13
C ILE A 838 20.17 6.18 16.30
N ASP A 839 20.25 7.17 15.42
CA ASP A 839 21.33 8.17 15.40
C ASP A 839 21.15 9.25 16.47
N PHE A 840 19.90 9.66 16.69
CA PHE A 840 19.55 10.69 17.67
C PHE A 840 18.17 10.45 18.28
N TRP A 841 17.99 10.92 19.51
CA TRP A 841 16.66 11.07 20.09
C TRP A 841 16.21 12.52 19.95
N ALA A 842 14.91 12.77 19.91
CA ALA A 842 14.35 14.11 19.87
C ALA A 842 13.23 14.25 20.91
N ASP A 843 13.14 15.39 21.57
CA ASP A 843 12.03 15.69 22.51
C ASP A 843 12.09 17.19 22.87
N PRO A 844 10.99 17.81 23.30
CA PRO A 844 11.04 19.13 23.90
C PRO A 844 11.90 19.19 25.16
N TRP A 845 12.25 20.42 25.53
CA TRP A 845 12.67 20.69 26.90
C TRP A 845 11.62 20.16 27.89
N ALA A 846 12.05 19.80 29.10
CA ALA A 846 11.11 19.70 30.22
C ALA A 846 10.22 20.95 30.29
N TYR A 847 8.93 20.78 30.58
CA TYR A 847 8.01 21.91 30.71
C TYR A 847 8.25 22.73 32.00
N GLN A 848 8.97 22.16 32.96
CA GLN A 848 9.39 22.75 34.23
C GLN A 848 10.70 23.50 34.01
N GLY A 849 10.93 24.60 34.74
CA GLY A 849 12.18 25.35 34.59
C GLY A 849 12.18 26.36 33.43
N ARG A 850 11.03 26.55 32.77
CA ARG A 850 10.94 27.36 31.54
C ARG A 850 10.81 28.85 31.80
N TRP A 851 10.51 29.28 33.03
CA TRP A 851 10.45 30.70 33.36
C TRP A 851 11.81 31.39 33.21
N GLU A 852 11.75 32.72 33.06
CA GLU A 852 12.95 33.56 33.05
C GLU A 852 13.76 33.35 34.33
N GLY A 853 15.08 33.16 34.17
CA GLY A 853 16.00 32.88 35.28
C GLY A 853 16.01 31.43 35.78
N GLU A 854 15.07 30.58 35.36
CA GLU A 854 15.08 29.16 35.72
C GLU A 854 15.96 28.29 34.79
N PRO A 855 16.45 27.14 35.26
CA PRO A 855 17.23 26.21 34.43
C PRO A 855 16.36 25.43 33.42
N LEU A 856 16.88 25.21 32.21
CA LEU A 856 16.28 24.29 31.22
C LEU A 856 16.83 22.87 31.39
N TYR A 857 15.94 21.88 31.34
CA TYR A 857 16.27 20.46 31.53
C TYR A 857 16.04 19.64 30.28
N VAL A 858 17.04 18.86 29.89
CA VAL A 858 16.94 17.90 28.77
C VAL A 858 16.23 16.63 29.25
N ASN A 859 15.34 16.03 28.45
CA ASN A 859 14.66 14.78 28.82
C ASN A 859 15.50 13.51 28.51
N ALA A 860 16.83 13.57 28.59
CA ALA A 860 17.69 12.40 28.38
C ALA A 860 19.00 12.38 29.20
N PRO A 861 19.57 11.18 29.46
CA PRO A 861 20.90 11.02 30.05
C PRO A 861 22.00 11.30 29.02
N MET A 862 22.26 12.58 28.75
CA MET A 862 23.19 13.05 27.70
C MET A 862 24.60 12.43 27.78
N GLY A 863 25.10 12.14 28.99
CA GLY A 863 26.36 11.41 29.20
C GLY A 863 26.39 10.08 28.47
N SER A 864 25.40 9.25 28.75
CA SER A 864 25.29 7.92 28.18
C SER A 864 25.01 7.97 26.68
N LEU A 865 24.17 8.90 26.20
CA LEU A 865 23.88 9.05 24.77
C LEU A 865 25.14 9.29 23.93
N LEU A 866 25.96 10.27 24.34
CA LEU A 866 27.19 10.60 23.62
C LEU A 866 28.20 9.44 23.66
N LEU A 867 28.26 8.67 24.76
CA LEU A 867 29.10 7.47 24.84
C LEU A 867 28.66 6.34 23.89
N HIS A 868 27.41 6.36 23.43
CA HIS A 868 26.85 5.39 22.48
C HIS A 868 26.84 5.90 21.03
N ASN A 869 27.66 6.91 20.72
CA ASN A 869 27.72 7.55 19.40
C ASN A 869 26.39 8.15 18.93
N LYS A 870 25.58 8.65 19.86
CA LYS A 870 24.27 9.29 19.60
C LYS A 870 24.29 10.73 20.02
N THR A 871 23.37 11.51 19.46
CA THR A 871 23.08 12.86 19.95
C THR A 871 21.61 13.02 20.32
N TYR A 872 21.24 14.21 20.73
CA TYR A 872 19.87 14.58 21.10
C TYR A 872 19.47 15.84 20.35
N LEU A 873 18.30 15.86 19.75
CA LEU A 873 17.76 16.98 19.00
C LEU A 873 16.63 17.63 19.81
N ILE A 874 16.96 18.71 20.50
CA ILE A 874 16.03 19.39 21.41
C ILE A 874 15.03 20.21 20.62
N GLU A 875 13.75 19.96 20.85
CA GLU A 875 12.65 20.79 20.37
C GLU A 875 12.54 22.05 21.25
N ALA A 876 13.00 23.20 20.74
CA ALA A 876 12.97 24.45 21.46
C ALA A 876 11.67 25.21 21.19
N ASP A 877 10.58 24.75 21.81
CA ASP A 877 9.24 25.33 21.81
C ASP A 877 9.07 26.42 22.89
N LEU A 878 10.07 27.29 23.03
CA LEU A 878 10.08 28.33 24.04
C LEU A 878 9.04 29.40 23.71
N ARG A 879 8.16 29.69 24.67
CA ARG A 879 7.14 30.74 24.54
C ARG A 879 7.78 32.11 24.70
N THR A 880 7.34 33.05 23.88
CA THR A 880 7.88 34.41 23.85
C THR A 880 6.95 35.40 24.54
N SER A 881 7.44 36.62 24.75
CA SER A 881 6.70 37.69 25.43
C SER A 881 5.43 38.11 24.68
N GLU A 882 5.45 38.02 23.34
CA GLU A 882 4.31 38.37 22.47
C GLU A 882 3.12 37.41 22.61
N LEU A 883 3.36 36.11 22.88
CA LEU A 883 2.27 35.16 23.19
C LEU A 883 1.52 35.48 24.48
N GLY A 884 2.15 36.17 25.43
CA GLY A 884 1.54 36.58 26.70
C GLY A 884 1.19 35.44 27.67
N TYR A 885 1.54 34.18 27.38
CA TYR A 885 1.31 33.01 28.23
C TYR A 885 2.30 32.90 29.40
N ARG A 886 2.31 33.92 30.27
CA ARG A 886 3.22 34.01 31.44
C ARG A 886 3.13 32.80 32.38
N ASP A 887 1.93 32.25 32.57
CA ASP A 887 1.71 31.06 33.41
C ASP A 887 2.30 29.77 32.80
N LEU A 888 2.67 29.81 31.52
CA LEU A 888 3.29 28.71 30.78
C LEU A 888 4.75 29.01 30.39
N GLY A 889 5.36 30.03 31.00
CA GLY A 889 6.79 30.33 30.86
C GLY A 889 7.17 31.35 29.77
N SER A 890 6.23 32.07 29.16
CA SER A 890 6.56 33.22 28.28
C SER A 890 7.44 34.23 29.00
N SER A 891 8.35 34.91 28.29
CA SER A 891 9.16 36.03 28.84
C SER A 891 8.32 37.29 29.14
N LEU A 892 8.88 38.26 29.88
CA LEU A 892 8.21 39.50 30.24
C LEU A 892 8.18 40.49 29.08
N ASP A 893 9.28 40.52 28.33
CA ASP A 893 9.53 41.43 27.23
C ASP A 893 10.51 40.81 26.23
N GLU A 894 10.79 41.57 25.17
CA GLU A 894 11.72 41.23 24.10
C GLU A 894 13.14 40.92 24.58
N TRP A 895 13.59 41.59 25.65
CA TRP A 895 14.91 41.32 26.21
C TRP A 895 14.93 39.95 26.91
N GLY A 896 13.86 39.62 27.63
CA GLY A 896 13.63 38.29 28.18
C GLY A 896 13.63 37.20 27.10
N ASP A 897 13.00 37.46 25.95
CA ASP A 897 13.01 36.53 24.80
C ASP A 897 14.43 36.27 24.29
N LEU A 898 15.23 37.31 24.04
CA LEU A 898 16.63 37.14 23.64
C LEU A 898 17.43 36.33 24.67
N MET A 899 17.24 36.58 25.97
CA MET A 899 17.92 35.82 27.02
C MET A 899 17.46 34.36 27.05
N MET A 900 16.18 34.08 26.81
CA MET A 900 15.64 32.72 26.75
C MET A 900 16.22 31.92 25.60
N PHE A 901 16.34 32.51 24.41
CA PHE A 901 16.97 31.87 23.25
C PHE A 901 18.46 31.60 23.47
N ARG A 902 19.20 32.57 24.01
CA ARG A 902 20.61 32.38 24.39
C ARG A 902 20.75 31.27 25.44
N LYS A 903 19.90 31.25 26.47
CA LYS A 903 19.88 30.21 27.51
C LYS A 903 19.65 28.83 26.91
N SER A 904 18.66 28.71 26.01
CA SER A 904 18.36 27.48 25.26
C SER A 904 19.61 26.98 24.52
N PHE A 905 20.21 27.84 23.70
CA PHE A 905 21.39 27.51 22.92
C PHE A 905 22.58 27.11 23.78
N ILE A 906 22.90 27.91 24.82
CA ILE A 906 23.98 27.61 25.77
C ILE A 906 23.77 26.23 26.39
N ARG A 907 22.53 25.90 26.75
CA ARG A 907 22.21 24.60 27.35
C ARG A 907 22.35 23.45 26.37
N SER A 908 21.93 23.62 25.12
CA SER A 908 22.11 22.62 24.05
C SER A 908 23.59 22.37 23.78
N VAL A 909 24.37 23.42 23.48
CA VAL A 909 25.77 23.28 23.06
C VAL A 909 26.66 22.72 24.17
N THR A 910 26.43 23.12 25.43
CA THR A 910 27.21 22.63 26.59
C THR A 910 26.90 21.18 26.97
N ASN A 911 25.74 20.65 26.57
CA ASN A 911 25.42 19.23 26.73
C ASN A 911 25.82 18.37 25.52
N GLY A 912 26.41 18.99 24.47
CA GLY A 912 26.72 18.31 23.22
C GLY A 912 25.48 17.93 22.39
N ALA A 913 24.33 18.53 22.69
CA ALA A 913 23.07 18.30 21.99
C ALA A 913 22.92 19.21 20.77
N TYR A 914 22.06 18.80 19.85
CA TYR A 914 21.51 19.60 18.77
C TYR A 914 20.18 20.21 19.23
N SER A 915 19.70 21.23 18.53
CA SER A 915 18.39 21.84 18.78
C SER A 915 17.78 22.41 17.51
N TYR A 916 16.45 22.49 17.47
CA TYR A 916 15.71 23.25 16.47
C TYR A 916 14.70 24.17 17.14
N TRP A 917 14.44 25.31 16.51
CA TRP A 917 13.42 26.26 16.95
C TRP A 917 12.06 25.75 16.50
N PHE A 918 11.12 25.57 17.42
CA PHE A 918 9.77 25.09 17.11
C PHE A 918 8.74 26.19 17.26
N GLU A 919 8.15 26.58 16.13
CA GLU A 919 7.05 27.52 16.06
C GLU A 919 5.73 26.79 15.87
N MET A 920 4.85 26.86 16.88
CA MET A 920 3.52 26.24 16.79
C MET A 920 2.50 27.17 16.11
N GLN A 921 2.70 28.49 16.19
CA GLN A 921 1.76 29.50 15.69
C GLN A 921 2.54 30.74 15.23
N PHE A 922 2.13 31.36 14.12
CA PHE A 922 2.73 32.58 13.62
C PHE A 922 2.19 33.87 14.28
N ASP A 923 1.20 33.76 15.18
CA ASP A 923 0.66 34.92 15.91
C ASP A 923 1.40 35.13 17.23
N GLY A 924 2.59 35.74 17.13
CA GLY A 924 3.38 36.18 18.28
C GLY A 924 4.36 35.14 18.85
N TRP A 925 4.61 34.02 18.16
CA TRP A 925 5.62 33.06 18.62
C TRP A 925 7.03 33.53 18.22
N PHE A 926 7.35 33.72 16.93
CA PHE A 926 8.64 34.27 16.48
C PHE A 926 8.53 35.55 15.62
N GLU A 927 7.90 36.62 16.11
CA GLU A 927 7.66 37.83 15.28
C GLU A 927 8.65 38.98 15.48
N ASN A 928 9.24 39.09 16.67
CA ASN A 928 10.20 40.14 16.99
C ASN A 928 11.63 39.84 16.47
N ASP A 929 12.30 40.88 15.95
CA ASP A 929 13.70 40.86 15.52
C ASP A 929 14.71 40.42 16.60
N THR A 930 14.45 40.59 17.90
CA THR A 930 15.35 40.08 18.96
C THR A 930 15.41 38.54 19.00
N ILE A 931 14.34 37.86 18.60
CA ILE A 931 14.31 36.40 18.49
C ILE A 931 15.23 35.96 17.36
N PHE A 932 15.14 36.61 16.20
CA PHE A 932 16.02 36.35 15.07
C PHE A 932 17.48 36.69 15.36
N GLN A 933 17.75 37.70 16.20
CA GLN A 933 19.08 37.95 16.73
C GLN A 933 19.58 36.72 17.54
N GLY A 934 18.77 36.19 18.46
CA GLY A 934 19.12 35.01 19.25
C GLY A 934 19.37 33.77 18.39
N ILE A 935 18.55 33.55 17.35
CA ILE A 935 18.72 32.48 16.37
C ILE A 935 20.03 32.67 15.60
N ALA A 936 20.32 33.89 15.12
CA ALA A 936 21.54 34.20 14.38
C ALA A 936 22.81 33.92 15.20
N GLU A 937 22.84 34.39 16.44
CA GLU A 937 23.95 34.15 17.37
C GLU A 937 24.12 32.66 17.66
N ALA A 938 23.03 31.92 17.87
CA ALA A 938 23.08 30.47 18.05
C ALA A 938 23.65 29.76 16.82
N SER A 939 23.21 30.10 15.61
CA SER A 939 23.68 29.51 14.35
C SER A 939 25.19 29.75 14.14
N GLU A 940 25.65 31.00 14.32
CA GLU A 940 27.05 31.38 14.15
C GLU A 940 27.95 30.65 15.16
N ILE A 941 27.60 30.71 16.45
CA ILE A 941 28.40 30.09 17.52
C ILE A 941 28.35 28.57 17.40
N SER A 942 27.22 27.97 17.02
CA SER A 942 27.10 26.53 16.84
C SER A 942 28.01 26.02 15.71
N THR A 943 28.11 26.77 14.61
CA THR A 943 29.04 26.47 13.52
C THR A 943 30.49 26.49 14.00
N LEU A 944 30.88 27.52 14.76
CA LEU A 944 32.21 27.59 15.37
C LEU A 944 32.45 26.43 16.34
N ALA A 945 31.45 26.10 17.18
CA ALA A 945 31.56 25.06 18.20
C ALA A 945 31.86 23.68 17.61
N MET A 946 31.42 23.37 16.38
CA MET A 946 31.75 22.11 15.70
C MET A 946 33.26 21.95 15.42
N SER A 947 34.02 23.06 15.38
CA SER A 947 35.48 23.06 15.17
C SER A 947 36.30 23.06 16.46
N LEU A 948 35.66 23.25 17.61
CA LEU A 948 36.32 23.29 18.92
C LEU A 948 36.36 21.90 19.54
N ASP A 949 37.31 21.65 20.44
CA ASP A 949 37.34 20.41 21.22
C ASP A 949 36.08 20.31 22.10
N ARG A 950 35.29 19.27 21.86
CA ARG A 950 34.01 18.99 22.53
C ARG A 950 34.15 17.85 23.55
N THR A 951 35.37 17.47 23.91
CA THR A 951 35.62 16.46 24.95
C THR A 951 34.97 16.90 26.27
N ARG A 952 34.19 16.00 26.88
CA ARG A 952 33.58 16.28 28.18
C ARG A 952 34.66 16.30 29.27
N ASN A 953 34.59 17.30 30.15
CA ASN A 953 35.47 17.45 31.32
C ASN A 953 34.78 17.03 32.63
N THR A 954 33.74 16.19 32.56
CA THR A 954 32.97 15.76 33.73
C THR A 954 33.77 14.80 34.62
N GLU A 955 33.91 15.13 35.90
CA GLU A 955 34.67 14.31 36.89
C GLU A 955 33.76 13.40 37.75
N ILE A 956 32.45 13.67 37.76
CA ILE A 956 31.45 12.95 38.56
C ILE A 956 30.48 12.23 37.63
N ALA A 957 30.38 10.91 37.77
CA ALA A 957 29.33 10.13 37.13
C ALA A 957 28.12 10.00 38.06
N VAL A 958 26.93 10.31 37.54
CA VAL A 958 25.66 10.04 38.22
C VAL A 958 25.06 8.78 37.63
N ILE A 959 24.83 7.78 38.48
CA ILE A 959 24.27 6.49 38.05
C ILE A 959 22.76 6.63 38.05
N TYR A 960 22.16 6.39 36.89
CA TYR A 960 20.72 6.30 36.69
C TYR A 960 20.37 4.88 36.26
N ASP A 961 19.44 4.26 36.99
CA ASP A 961 18.85 2.96 36.63
C ASP A 961 17.36 3.15 36.35
N GLY A 962 17.00 3.09 35.07
CA GLY A 962 15.62 3.25 34.63
C GLY A 962 14.69 2.12 35.09
N ALA A 963 15.22 0.92 35.34
CA ALA A 963 14.41 -0.20 35.83
C ALA A 963 14.00 0.02 37.30
N SER A 964 14.86 0.64 38.11
CA SER A 964 14.56 0.96 39.52
C SER A 964 13.35 1.89 39.69
N LEU A 965 13.04 2.73 38.70
CA LEU A 965 11.83 3.58 38.70
C LEU A 965 10.54 2.78 38.79
N LEU A 966 10.50 1.62 38.16
CA LEU A 966 9.30 0.78 38.10
C LEU A 966 8.96 0.18 39.48
N TYR A 967 9.92 0.20 40.41
CA TYR A 967 9.75 -0.19 41.80
C TYR A 967 9.33 0.97 42.71
N ALA A 968 9.32 2.21 42.23
CA ALA A 968 8.81 3.37 42.95
C ALA A 968 7.32 3.63 42.62
N SER A 969 6.64 4.40 43.46
CA SER A 969 5.37 5.05 43.12
C SER A 969 5.67 6.39 42.44
N ASP A 970 4.82 6.81 41.49
CA ASP A 970 5.01 8.04 40.70
C ASP A 970 5.16 9.33 41.55
N TRP A 971 4.73 9.31 42.82
CA TRP A 971 4.76 10.49 43.69
C TRP A 971 6.09 10.76 44.41
N LEU A 972 7.06 9.85 44.39
CA LEU A 972 8.41 10.26 44.78
C LEU A 972 8.81 11.32 43.75
N ASP A 973 9.05 12.55 44.19
CA ASP A 973 9.50 13.71 43.37
C ASP A 973 10.94 13.48 42.86
N TYR A 974 11.10 12.33 42.23
CA TYR A 974 12.30 11.65 41.77
C TYR A 974 12.94 12.46 40.66
N ILE A 975 12.12 13.20 39.93
CA ILE A 975 12.49 14.12 38.87
C ILE A 975 13.22 15.35 39.41
N ALA A 976 12.80 15.91 40.56
CA ALA A 976 13.52 17.02 41.18
C ALA A 976 14.90 16.58 41.70
N LEU A 977 14.98 15.40 42.34
CA LEU A 977 16.23 14.84 42.86
C LEU A 977 17.21 14.40 41.76
N VAL A 978 16.72 13.74 40.71
CA VAL A 978 17.56 13.21 39.62
C VAL A 978 17.99 14.31 38.65
N ARG A 979 17.14 15.29 38.31
CA ARG A 979 17.50 16.34 37.35
C ARG A 979 18.49 17.36 37.88
N GLN A 980 18.32 17.79 39.13
CA GLN A 980 19.30 18.66 39.79
C GLN A 980 20.67 17.98 39.87
N THR A 981 20.69 16.65 40.05
CA THR A 981 21.91 15.86 40.23
C THR A 981 22.58 15.45 38.91
N ILE A 982 21.84 14.96 37.90
CA ILE A 982 22.39 14.52 36.59
C ILE A 982 22.82 15.71 35.73
N GLN A 983 22.12 16.85 35.81
CA GLN A 983 22.34 17.99 34.91
C GLN A 983 23.07 19.16 35.57
N GLY A 984 23.68 18.92 36.74
CA GLY A 984 24.70 19.78 37.32
C GLY A 984 24.21 21.12 37.85
N LEU A 985 23.34 21.11 38.88
CA LEU A 985 23.47 22.15 39.90
C LEU A 985 24.65 21.79 40.81
N GLY A 986 25.84 22.12 40.30
CA GLY A 986 27.09 22.27 41.05
C GLY A 986 27.64 23.65 40.77
#